data_AF-A0A2V7TFF5-F1
#
_entry.id   AF-A0A2V7TFF5-F1
#
_cell.length_a   1.000
_cell.length_b   1.000
_cell.length_c   1.000
_cell.angle_alpha   90.00
_cell.angle_beta   90.00
_cell.angle_gamma   90.00
#
_symmetry.space_group_name_H-M   'P 1'
#
loop_
_entity.id
_entity.type
_entity.pdbx_description
1 polymer ?
#
loop_
_entity_poly.entity_id
_entity_poly.type
_entity_poly.pdbx_seq_one_letter_code
_entity_poly.pdbx_strand_id
1 'polypeptide(L)'
;MSVERHVYFFGNGRADGSAAMRDILGGKGAGLAEMANLGLPVPPGFTISAKLCIAYVEQGTFPPALRAEVDRHLKHLERVTKKGFGDAKNPLLVSVRSGAAVSMPGMMETILNLGLNDQTVEGLIAGSKNQRFAYDSYRRFVQMYGDVVFDLGKEPFEEELAKAKARRKVKRDIDLPADDLHDLVHDFKTIVKKRTGHPFPDDPQEQLWGAIEAVFKSWNTRRAKDYRQVHGIPDSLGTAVNIVAMVYGNMGDDCGTGVAFTRDCRTGENVLNGDVLTNAQGEDVVSGARTPEPIEKMKRGKLAKVYRELERLATKLETHFKDVQDVEFTFEHGQLYMLQTRRAQRTGMAAVRSAVEMVEEGLITEEEAVQRVPPQDLDQLFHPMVDPRASVTVLAKGLPASPGAATGEVVFDADEAEAMKKKGHDVILVRPETSPEDFHGIVAARAILTARGGMTSHAAVVARGMGKTCVVGAKELDVDPTAGRFRVNGRAVKRGQVITVDGTTGRVILGAAKLVTPKVGKEFDQLMAWADARRRLRVRANADIPADARRAREFGAEGIGLCRTEHMFFEGDRITLMREMIVAADEAGRRKALAKLLPIQRRDFEGLFEVMDGLPVTIRLLDPPLHEFLPHTHAEIAALAKHAKVPAAQLERLIHSLVEANPMLGHRGCRLGITYPEITEMQARAIFEAAGHVAGKGKKVTVEIMIPLVADVRELLNQTEIIRRVAQEVFHREGRAVPYLVGTMIELPRAAVTADEIAKEAEFFSFGTNDLTQTTFGLSRDDAGRFLPFYVEHGLLSDDPFQVLDQAGVGKLVEMAVKLGRGTRRDLKIGICGEHGGEPSSVKFCHRVGMNYVSCSPFRVPIARLAAAQAALEEAGVVSRTKATV
;
A
#
# COMPACT_ATOMS: atom_id res chain seq x y z
N MET A 1 3.13 -22.51 36.83
CA MET A 1 2.96 -22.42 35.36
C MET A 1 1.49 -22.60 35.08
N SER A 2 0.76 -21.53 34.74
CA SER A 2 -0.68 -21.62 34.44
C SER A 2 -0.88 -22.57 33.26
N VAL A 3 -1.84 -23.49 33.37
CA VAL A 3 -2.22 -24.41 32.29
C VAL A 3 -2.62 -23.56 31.07
N GLU A 4 -1.72 -23.42 30.10
CA GLU A 4 -1.97 -22.60 28.92
C GLU A 4 -3.01 -23.35 28.06
N ARG A 5 -4.22 -22.83 27.99
CA ARG A 5 -5.31 -23.42 27.20
C ARG A 5 -4.97 -23.32 25.71
N HIS A 6 -5.04 -24.44 24.99
CA HIS A 6 -4.62 -24.50 23.59
C HIS A 6 -5.79 -24.40 22.60
N VAL A 7 -7.00 -24.83 23.02
CA VAL A 7 -8.19 -24.93 22.17
C VAL A 7 -9.36 -24.14 22.76
N TYR A 8 -10.06 -23.40 21.91
CA TYR A 8 -11.12 -22.45 22.27
C TYR A 8 -12.37 -22.72 21.46
N PHE A 9 -13.49 -23.05 22.09
CA PHE A 9 -14.76 -23.35 21.43
C PHE A 9 -15.55 -22.08 21.11
N PHE A 10 -16.37 -22.12 20.06
CA PHE A 10 -17.38 -21.11 19.74
C PHE A 10 -18.63 -21.79 19.15
N GLY A 11 -19.81 -21.28 19.49
CA GLY A 11 -21.08 -21.76 18.95
C GLY A 11 -22.24 -21.61 19.92
N ASN A 12 -23.47 -21.74 19.42
CA ASN A 12 -24.71 -21.68 20.23
C ASN A 12 -24.83 -20.40 21.08
N GLY A 13 -24.41 -19.26 20.53
CA GLY A 13 -24.50 -17.95 21.19
C GLY A 13 -23.43 -17.67 22.25
N ARG A 14 -22.37 -18.50 22.37
CA ARG A 14 -21.26 -18.31 23.32
C ARG A 14 -19.93 -18.73 22.70
N ALA A 15 -18.83 -18.16 23.18
CA ALA A 15 -17.47 -18.57 22.84
C ALA A 15 -16.54 -18.47 24.05
N ASP A 16 -15.49 -19.29 24.03
CA ASP A 16 -14.39 -19.24 25.01
C ASP A 16 -13.44 -18.05 24.76
N GLY A 17 -13.48 -17.47 23.56
CA GLY A 17 -12.65 -16.36 23.13
C GLY A 17 -13.45 -15.08 22.84
N SER A 18 -12.75 -14.05 22.36
CA SER A 18 -13.33 -12.77 21.92
C SER A 18 -12.44 -12.09 20.88
N ALA A 19 -12.91 -10.98 20.30
CA ALA A 19 -12.12 -10.17 19.37
C ALA A 19 -10.76 -9.73 19.94
N ALA A 20 -10.65 -9.56 21.26
CA ALA A 20 -9.42 -9.14 21.94
C ALA A 20 -8.30 -10.20 21.92
N MET A 21 -8.62 -11.46 21.63
CA MET A 21 -7.66 -12.57 21.64
C MET A 21 -7.06 -12.84 20.25
N ARG A 22 -6.97 -11.82 19.40
CA ARG A 22 -6.48 -11.94 18.01
C ARG A 22 -5.09 -12.57 17.89
N ASP A 23 -4.17 -12.24 18.79
CA ASP A 23 -2.80 -12.79 18.77
C ASP A 23 -2.76 -14.28 19.15
N ILE A 24 -3.82 -14.79 19.77
CA ILE A 24 -3.94 -16.19 20.19
C ILE A 24 -4.79 -16.97 19.18
N LEU A 25 -5.94 -16.44 18.78
CA LEU A 25 -6.93 -17.13 17.95
C LEU A 25 -6.80 -16.83 16.45
N GLY A 26 -5.90 -15.91 16.09
CA GLY A 26 -5.89 -15.28 14.79
C GLY A 26 -7.10 -14.38 14.55
N GLY A 27 -7.08 -13.61 13.47
CA GLY A 27 -8.19 -12.72 13.11
C GLY A 27 -9.50 -13.46 12.84
N LYS A 28 -9.44 -14.61 12.14
CA LYS A 28 -10.64 -15.41 11.84
C LYS A 28 -11.25 -16.05 13.09
N GLY A 29 -10.43 -16.66 13.95
CA GLY A 29 -10.91 -17.30 15.17
C GLY A 29 -11.49 -16.29 16.16
N ALA A 30 -10.83 -15.13 16.29
CA ALA A 30 -11.33 -14.02 17.10
C ALA A 30 -12.67 -13.48 16.55
N GLY A 31 -12.80 -13.32 15.23
CA GLY A 31 -14.05 -12.91 14.59
C GLY A 31 -15.18 -13.92 14.77
N LEU A 32 -14.91 -15.22 14.63
CA LEU A 32 -15.89 -16.30 14.88
C LEU A 32 -16.38 -16.30 16.33
N ALA A 33 -15.46 -16.16 17.29
CA ALA A 33 -15.78 -16.09 18.71
C ALA A 33 -16.65 -14.85 19.03
N GLU A 34 -16.29 -13.69 18.49
CA GLU A 34 -17.02 -12.44 18.69
C GLU A 34 -18.43 -12.51 18.10
N MET A 35 -18.57 -13.00 16.87
CA MET A 35 -19.88 -13.20 16.24
C MET A 35 -20.75 -14.17 17.05
N ALA A 36 -20.18 -15.25 17.57
CA ALA A 36 -20.91 -16.20 18.42
C ALA A 36 -21.37 -15.52 19.73
N ASN A 37 -20.52 -14.74 20.41
CA ASN A 37 -20.88 -13.99 21.61
C ASN A 37 -21.96 -12.92 21.36
N LEU A 38 -22.00 -12.36 20.16
CA LEU A 38 -23.05 -11.44 19.71
C LEU A 38 -24.37 -12.14 19.34
N GLY A 39 -24.42 -13.47 19.41
CA GLY A 39 -25.60 -14.26 19.07
C GLY A 39 -25.91 -14.29 17.57
N LEU A 40 -24.89 -14.13 16.71
CA LEU A 40 -25.03 -14.35 15.27
C LEU A 40 -25.09 -15.86 14.97
N PRO A 41 -25.72 -16.27 13.86
CA PRO A 41 -25.81 -17.67 13.47
C PRO A 41 -24.46 -18.17 12.91
N VAL A 42 -23.50 -18.41 13.80
CA VAL A 42 -22.18 -18.95 13.46
C VAL A 42 -22.24 -20.48 13.57
N PRO A 43 -21.79 -21.25 12.56
CA PRO A 43 -21.64 -22.69 12.70
C PRO A 43 -20.68 -23.02 13.86
N PRO A 44 -21.03 -23.97 14.75
CA PRO A 44 -20.21 -24.26 15.92
C PRO A 44 -18.86 -24.85 15.51
N GLY A 45 -17.85 -24.63 16.34
CA GLY A 45 -16.48 -25.05 16.06
C GLY A 45 -15.53 -24.73 17.20
N PHE A 46 -14.24 -24.85 16.92
CA PHE A 46 -13.17 -24.47 17.84
C PHE A 46 -11.90 -24.02 17.12
N THR A 47 -11.10 -23.21 17.80
CA THR A 47 -9.82 -22.68 17.30
C THR A 47 -8.66 -23.24 18.11
N ILE A 48 -7.63 -23.74 17.42
CA ILE A 48 -6.32 -24.09 17.99
C ILE A 48 -5.42 -22.86 17.91
N SER A 49 -4.80 -22.50 19.04
CA SER A 49 -4.00 -21.29 19.22
C SER A 49 -2.84 -21.15 18.22
N ALA A 50 -2.64 -19.94 17.70
CA ALA A 50 -1.52 -19.56 16.82
C ALA A 50 -0.16 -19.73 17.51
N LYS A 51 -0.09 -19.61 18.85
CA LYS A 51 1.14 -19.83 19.63
C LYS A 51 1.73 -21.22 19.43
N LEU A 52 0.90 -22.21 19.14
CA LEU A 52 1.35 -23.58 18.88
C LEU A 52 2.00 -23.74 17.50
N CYS A 53 1.66 -22.88 16.54
CA CYS A 53 2.23 -22.95 15.20
C CYS A 53 3.75 -22.78 15.24
N ILE A 54 4.24 -21.79 15.99
CA ILE A 54 5.68 -21.52 16.09
C ILE A 54 6.41 -22.70 16.75
N ALA A 55 5.90 -23.17 17.89
CA ALA A 55 6.47 -24.33 18.58
C ALA A 55 6.51 -25.58 17.67
N TYR A 56 5.44 -25.83 16.91
CA TYR A 56 5.39 -26.95 15.96
C TYR A 56 6.39 -26.77 14.81
N VAL A 57 6.49 -25.57 14.25
CA VAL A 57 7.42 -25.27 13.15
C VAL A 57 8.88 -25.44 13.58
N GLU A 58 9.22 -25.11 14.83
CA GLU A 58 10.57 -25.25 15.37
C GLU A 58 10.90 -26.70 15.79
N GLN A 59 9.95 -27.41 16.41
CA GLN A 59 10.19 -28.70 17.06
C GLN A 59 9.70 -29.91 16.24
N GLY A 60 8.89 -29.69 15.21
CA GLY A 60 8.26 -30.72 14.38
C GLY A 60 7.22 -31.59 15.09
N THR A 61 6.84 -31.27 16.33
CA THR A 61 5.94 -32.09 17.16
C THR A 61 4.89 -31.25 17.87
N PHE A 62 3.72 -31.85 18.11
CA PHE A 62 2.65 -31.23 18.89
C PHE A 62 2.80 -31.54 20.38
N PRO A 63 2.36 -30.65 21.29
CA PRO A 63 2.29 -30.97 22.72
C PRO A 63 1.45 -32.23 22.97
N PRO A 64 1.88 -33.16 23.84
CA PRO A 64 1.16 -34.42 24.07
C PRO A 64 -0.30 -34.23 24.50
N ALA A 65 -0.59 -33.16 25.25
CA ALA A 65 -1.93 -32.84 25.75
C ALA A 65 -2.90 -32.34 24.67
N LEU A 66 -2.39 -31.85 23.53
CA LEU A 66 -3.22 -31.22 22.49
C LEU A 66 -4.22 -32.21 21.89
N ARG A 67 -3.80 -33.46 21.64
CA ARG A 67 -4.68 -34.48 21.05
C ARG A 67 -5.93 -34.71 21.90
N ALA A 68 -5.73 -34.92 23.20
CA ALA A 68 -6.83 -35.10 24.15
C ALA A 68 -7.71 -33.86 24.29
N GLU A 69 -7.17 -32.65 24.12
CA GLU A 69 -7.95 -31.41 24.15
C GLU A 69 -8.83 -31.26 22.89
N VAL A 70 -8.27 -31.50 21.70
CA VAL A 70 -9.00 -31.53 20.43
C VAL A 70 -10.14 -32.56 20.49
N ASP A 71 -9.88 -33.78 20.99
CA ASP A 71 -10.91 -34.82 21.12
C ASP A 71 -12.07 -34.40 22.03
N ARG A 72 -11.79 -33.70 23.14
CA ARG A 72 -12.84 -33.16 24.02
C ARG A 72 -13.71 -32.13 23.30
N HIS A 73 -13.09 -31.25 22.52
CA HIS A 73 -13.80 -30.22 21.77
C HIS A 73 -14.58 -30.79 20.58
N LEU A 74 -14.05 -31.83 19.92
CA LEU A 74 -14.76 -32.56 18.87
C LEU A 74 -16.00 -33.27 19.44
N LYS A 75 -15.89 -33.96 20.57
CA LYS A 75 -17.05 -34.54 21.28
C LYS A 75 -18.06 -33.48 21.74
N HIS A 76 -17.60 -32.29 22.07
CA HIS A 76 -18.50 -31.17 22.34
C HIS A 76 -19.23 -30.73 21.06
N LEU A 77 -18.51 -30.62 19.95
CA LEU A 77 -19.08 -30.28 18.66
C LEU A 77 -20.13 -31.31 18.20
N GLU A 78 -19.86 -32.60 18.37
CA GLU A 78 -20.83 -33.68 18.10
C GLU A 78 -22.12 -33.52 18.91
N ARG A 79 -22.01 -33.21 20.22
CA ARG A 79 -23.18 -32.96 21.08
C ARG A 79 -24.00 -31.75 20.65
N VAL A 80 -23.35 -30.67 20.24
CA VAL A 80 -24.01 -29.44 19.80
C VAL A 80 -24.69 -29.62 18.44
N THR A 81 -24.02 -30.31 17.51
CA THR A 81 -24.52 -30.54 16.15
C THR A 81 -25.46 -31.75 16.04
N LYS A 82 -25.46 -32.65 17.03
CA LYS A 82 -26.15 -33.95 17.01
C LYS A 82 -25.73 -34.85 15.84
N LYS A 83 -24.48 -34.73 15.39
CA LYS A 83 -23.84 -35.51 14.34
C LYS A 83 -22.57 -36.16 14.88
N GLY A 84 -22.17 -37.32 14.34
CA GLY A 84 -20.96 -38.04 14.79
C GLY A 84 -19.80 -37.90 13.80
N PHE A 85 -18.59 -37.57 14.26
CA PHE A 85 -17.41 -37.47 13.41
C PHE A 85 -16.95 -38.87 12.99
N GLY A 86 -17.12 -39.21 11.71
CA GLY A 86 -16.93 -40.56 11.20
C GLY A 86 -18.16 -41.48 11.29
N ASP A 87 -19.33 -40.98 11.70
CA ASP A 87 -20.57 -41.78 11.69
C ASP A 87 -21.07 -42.01 10.26
N ALA A 88 -21.20 -43.29 9.87
CA ALA A 88 -21.68 -43.69 8.55
C ALA A 88 -23.15 -43.32 8.26
N LYS A 89 -23.97 -43.05 9.29
CA LYS A 89 -25.40 -42.71 9.11
C LYS A 89 -25.66 -41.21 9.17
N ASN A 90 -25.05 -40.50 10.11
CA ASN A 90 -25.25 -39.06 10.30
C ASN A 90 -23.91 -38.35 10.54
N PRO A 91 -23.09 -38.22 9.47
CA PRO A 91 -21.72 -37.76 9.59
C PRO A 91 -21.64 -36.27 9.98
N LEU A 92 -20.81 -35.96 10.97
CA LEU A 92 -20.30 -34.62 11.20
C LEU A 92 -19.13 -34.39 10.25
N LEU A 93 -19.28 -33.40 9.38
CA LEU A 93 -18.22 -32.94 8.49
C LEU A 93 -17.74 -31.56 8.96
N VAL A 94 -16.44 -31.30 8.85
CA VAL A 94 -15.84 -30.05 9.31
C VAL A 94 -15.04 -29.37 8.19
N SER A 95 -14.87 -28.07 8.30
CA SER A 95 -13.87 -27.31 7.55
C SER A 95 -12.70 -26.99 8.46
N VAL A 96 -11.49 -27.05 7.89
CA VAL A 96 -10.24 -26.66 8.55
C VAL A 96 -9.70 -25.42 7.86
N ARG A 97 -9.64 -24.31 8.60
CA ARG A 97 -9.30 -22.98 8.06
C ARG A 97 -8.17 -22.36 8.86
N SER A 98 -7.11 -22.00 8.15
CA SER A 98 -6.02 -21.18 8.64
C SER A 98 -6.47 -19.75 9.02
N GLY A 99 -5.85 -19.17 10.05
CA GLY A 99 -6.11 -17.79 10.48
C GLY A 99 -4.96 -17.22 11.30
N ALA A 100 -4.12 -16.40 10.68
CA ALA A 100 -3.11 -15.61 11.38
C ALA A 100 -3.73 -14.38 12.05
N ALA A 101 -2.98 -13.73 12.95
CA ALA A 101 -3.40 -12.47 13.56
C ALA A 101 -3.67 -11.44 12.45
N VAL A 102 -2.69 -11.15 11.61
CA VAL A 102 -2.86 -10.26 10.45
C VAL A 102 -3.52 -11.03 9.30
N SER A 103 -4.49 -10.42 8.63
CA SER A 103 -5.16 -11.04 7.48
C SER A 103 -4.18 -11.18 6.32
N MET A 104 -4.03 -12.40 5.80
CA MET A 104 -3.23 -12.73 4.61
C MET A 104 -4.14 -13.35 3.55
N PRO A 105 -4.94 -12.55 2.80
CA PRO A 105 -5.93 -13.06 1.85
C PRO A 105 -5.27 -13.88 0.74
N GLY A 106 -5.83 -15.06 0.41
CA GLY A 106 -5.31 -15.94 -0.64
C GLY A 106 -4.04 -16.73 -0.25
N MET A 107 -3.32 -16.35 0.81
CA MET A 107 -2.02 -16.95 1.12
C MET A 107 -2.09 -18.28 1.87
N MET A 108 -3.21 -18.57 2.51
CA MET A 108 -3.37 -19.70 3.42
C MET A 108 -4.54 -20.60 3.00
N GLU A 109 -4.37 -21.89 3.26
CA GLU A 109 -5.27 -22.93 2.74
C GLU A 109 -6.52 -23.13 3.60
N THR A 110 -7.58 -23.61 2.93
CA THR A 110 -8.85 -24.03 3.55
C THR A 110 -9.19 -25.41 3.00
N ILE A 111 -9.56 -26.34 3.89
CA ILE A 111 -10.04 -27.67 3.49
C ILE A 111 -11.51 -27.76 3.92
N LEU A 112 -12.39 -28.10 2.98
CA LEU A 112 -13.83 -28.30 3.22
C LEU A 112 -14.17 -29.79 3.23
N ASN A 113 -15.32 -30.13 3.83
CA ASN A 113 -15.89 -31.49 3.85
C ASN A 113 -15.01 -32.58 4.49
N LEU A 114 -14.12 -32.20 5.42
CA LEU A 114 -13.26 -33.14 6.13
C LEU A 114 -14.10 -34.10 6.99
N GLY A 115 -13.78 -35.39 6.93
CA GLY A 115 -14.55 -36.49 7.51
C GLY A 115 -15.28 -37.35 6.47
N LEU A 116 -15.22 -36.98 5.18
CA LEU A 116 -15.74 -37.81 4.10
C LEU A 116 -14.83 -39.01 3.81
N ASN A 117 -15.44 -40.19 3.74
CA ASN A 117 -14.88 -41.45 3.30
C ASN A 117 -15.96 -42.28 2.59
N ASP A 118 -15.61 -43.48 2.13
CA ASP A 118 -16.53 -44.36 1.40
C ASP A 118 -17.75 -44.82 2.22
N GLN A 119 -17.71 -44.69 3.56
CA GLN A 119 -18.83 -45.00 4.46
C GLN A 119 -19.66 -43.77 4.81
N THR A 120 -19.01 -42.65 5.14
CA THR A 120 -19.70 -41.42 5.57
C THR A 120 -20.38 -40.72 4.40
N VAL A 121 -19.90 -40.91 3.15
CA VAL A 121 -20.60 -40.41 1.96
C VAL A 121 -22.00 -41.00 1.83
N GLU A 122 -22.21 -42.28 2.20
CA GLU A 122 -23.54 -42.91 2.17
C GLU A 122 -24.51 -42.28 3.17
N GLY A 123 -24.03 -41.92 4.37
CA GLY A 123 -24.80 -41.14 5.33
C GLY A 123 -25.17 -39.75 4.82
N LEU A 124 -24.23 -39.09 4.11
CA LEU A 124 -24.50 -37.81 3.46
C LEU A 124 -25.53 -37.93 2.33
N ILE A 125 -25.49 -39.01 1.53
CA ILE A 125 -26.48 -39.32 0.50
C ILE A 125 -27.86 -39.50 1.14
N ALA A 126 -27.95 -40.31 2.19
CA ALA A 126 -29.21 -40.58 2.88
C ALA A 126 -29.82 -39.32 3.52
N GLY A 127 -28.99 -38.48 4.15
CA GLY A 127 -29.42 -37.24 4.79
C GLY A 127 -29.85 -36.15 3.81
N SER A 128 -29.11 -35.99 2.70
CA SER A 128 -29.38 -34.97 1.69
C SER A 128 -30.43 -35.38 0.65
N LYS A 129 -30.66 -36.69 0.48
CA LYS A 129 -31.39 -37.28 -0.66
C LYS A 129 -30.87 -36.81 -2.02
N ASN A 130 -29.59 -36.45 -2.10
CA ASN A 130 -28.96 -35.88 -3.28
C ASN A 130 -27.59 -36.53 -3.49
N GLN A 131 -27.60 -37.64 -4.23
CA GLN A 131 -26.40 -38.44 -4.49
C GLN A 131 -25.30 -37.65 -5.24
N ARG A 132 -25.71 -36.80 -6.19
CA ARG A 132 -24.79 -35.93 -6.92
C ARG A 132 -24.04 -34.99 -5.96
N PHE A 133 -24.76 -34.34 -5.05
CA PHE A 133 -24.16 -33.42 -4.07
C PHE A 133 -23.13 -34.12 -3.17
N ALA A 134 -23.43 -35.33 -2.70
CA ALA A 134 -22.54 -36.07 -1.82
C ALA A 134 -21.22 -36.43 -2.53
N TYR A 135 -21.27 -36.97 -3.75
CA TYR A 135 -20.06 -37.28 -4.52
C TYR A 135 -19.33 -36.03 -5.03
N ASP A 136 -20.04 -34.95 -5.36
CA ASP A 136 -19.40 -33.66 -5.69
C ASP A 136 -18.61 -33.11 -4.49
N SER A 137 -19.19 -33.21 -3.29
CA SER A 137 -18.51 -32.82 -2.05
C SER A 137 -17.31 -33.72 -1.76
N TYR A 138 -17.42 -35.02 -2.07
CA TYR A 138 -16.36 -35.98 -1.82
C TYR A 138 -15.18 -35.81 -2.80
N ARG A 139 -15.44 -35.68 -4.11
CA ARG A 139 -14.35 -35.45 -5.08
C ARG A 139 -13.63 -34.12 -4.81
N ARG A 140 -14.35 -33.07 -4.41
CA ARG A 140 -13.76 -31.81 -3.96
C ARG A 140 -12.89 -32.00 -2.73
N PHE A 141 -13.35 -32.77 -1.74
CA PHE A 141 -12.54 -33.06 -0.55
C PHE A 141 -11.22 -33.76 -0.91
N VAL A 142 -11.28 -34.81 -1.74
CA VAL A 142 -10.08 -35.55 -2.16
C VAL A 142 -9.11 -34.64 -2.92
N GLN A 143 -9.62 -33.79 -3.81
CA GLN A 143 -8.82 -32.80 -4.54
C GLN A 143 -8.17 -31.79 -3.60
N MET A 144 -8.95 -31.14 -2.71
CA MET A 144 -8.45 -30.12 -1.78
C MET A 144 -7.44 -30.71 -0.79
N TYR A 145 -7.69 -31.91 -0.29
CA TYR A 145 -6.78 -32.60 0.62
C TYR A 145 -5.50 -33.07 -0.12
N GLY A 146 -5.64 -33.54 -1.36
CA GLY A 146 -4.53 -33.85 -2.27
C GLY A 146 -3.62 -32.66 -2.56
N ASP A 147 -4.23 -31.52 -2.86
CA ASP A 147 -3.55 -30.26 -3.11
C ASP A 147 -2.82 -29.76 -1.85
N VAL A 148 -3.54 -29.65 -0.73
CA VAL A 148 -3.04 -28.97 0.48
C VAL A 148 -2.17 -29.85 1.38
N VAL A 149 -2.59 -31.09 1.63
CA VAL A 149 -1.92 -31.95 2.63
C VAL A 149 -0.81 -32.79 1.99
N PHE A 150 -1.02 -33.22 0.75
CA PHE A 150 -0.04 -34.02 0.00
C PHE A 150 0.81 -33.20 -0.98
N ASP A 151 0.57 -31.89 -1.11
CA ASP A 151 1.34 -30.97 -1.96
C ASP A 151 1.41 -31.42 -3.43
N LEU A 152 0.30 -31.97 -3.94
CA LEU A 152 0.24 -32.53 -5.31
C LEU A 152 -0.12 -31.50 -6.39
N GLY A 153 -0.55 -30.31 -5.98
CA GLY A 153 -1.14 -29.32 -6.88
C GLY A 153 -2.53 -29.70 -7.40
N LYS A 154 -3.25 -28.74 -7.98
CA LYS A 154 -4.60 -28.96 -8.55
C LYS A 154 -4.60 -29.57 -9.94
N GLU A 155 -3.55 -29.34 -10.72
CA GLU A 155 -3.48 -29.68 -12.15
C GLU A 155 -3.79 -31.17 -12.44
N PRO A 156 -3.24 -32.15 -11.69
CA PRO A 156 -3.52 -33.56 -11.96
C PRO A 156 -5.01 -33.92 -11.82
N PHE A 157 -5.72 -33.26 -10.91
CA PHE A 157 -7.14 -33.48 -10.65
C PHE A 157 -8.02 -32.76 -11.70
N GLU A 158 -7.63 -31.55 -12.09
CA GLU A 158 -8.33 -30.79 -13.15
C GLU A 158 -8.25 -31.47 -14.51
N GLU A 159 -7.13 -32.13 -14.84
CA GLU A 159 -6.99 -32.92 -16.06
C GLU A 159 -8.01 -34.06 -16.14
N GLU A 160 -8.17 -34.83 -15.05
CA GLU A 160 -9.15 -35.93 -14.99
C GLU A 160 -10.59 -35.40 -15.02
N LEU A 161 -10.87 -34.31 -14.31
CA LEU A 161 -12.18 -33.64 -14.38
C LEU A 161 -12.50 -33.16 -15.80
N ALA A 162 -11.51 -32.62 -16.52
CA ALA A 162 -11.67 -32.21 -17.91
C ALA A 162 -11.95 -33.40 -18.84
N LYS A 163 -11.28 -34.55 -18.63
CA LYS A 163 -11.55 -35.79 -19.36
C LYS A 163 -12.98 -36.29 -19.13
N ALA A 164 -13.45 -36.29 -17.89
CA ALA A 164 -14.83 -36.67 -17.56
C ALA A 164 -15.86 -35.75 -18.25
N LYS A 165 -15.64 -34.42 -18.23
CA LYS A 165 -16.46 -33.44 -18.94
C LYS A 165 -16.47 -33.68 -20.46
N ALA A 166 -15.30 -33.92 -21.05
CA ALA A 166 -15.17 -34.21 -22.48
C ALA A 166 -15.91 -35.50 -22.87
N ARG A 167 -15.80 -36.56 -22.06
CA ARG A 167 -16.51 -37.84 -22.24
C ARG A 167 -18.03 -37.65 -22.30
N ARG A 168 -18.57 -36.78 -21.43
CA ARG A 168 -20.01 -36.45 -21.38
C ARG A 168 -20.43 -35.30 -22.30
N LYS A 169 -19.50 -34.68 -23.03
CA LYS A 169 -19.72 -33.50 -23.88
C LYS A 169 -20.39 -32.33 -23.13
N VAL A 170 -20.11 -32.21 -21.83
CA VAL A 170 -20.59 -31.11 -21.00
C VAL A 170 -19.49 -30.08 -20.79
N LYS A 171 -19.87 -28.83 -20.54
CA LYS A 171 -18.90 -27.74 -20.31
C LYS A 171 -18.77 -27.36 -18.83
N ARG A 172 -19.78 -27.62 -18.01
CA ARG A 172 -19.82 -27.22 -16.60
C ARG A 172 -19.77 -28.46 -15.70
N ASP A 173 -19.09 -28.33 -14.56
CA ASP A 173 -19.00 -29.41 -13.57
C ASP A 173 -20.37 -29.79 -13.00
N ILE A 174 -21.30 -28.83 -12.94
CA ILE A 174 -22.67 -29.07 -12.47
C ILE A 174 -23.48 -30.01 -13.36
N ASP A 175 -23.07 -30.16 -14.62
CA ASP A 175 -23.73 -31.01 -15.60
C ASP A 175 -23.23 -32.47 -15.54
N LEU A 176 -22.23 -32.77 -14.69
CA LEU A 176 -21.79 -34.14 -14.45
C LEU A 176 -22.80 -34.89 -13.54
N PRO A 177 -23.26 -36.09 -13.94
CA PRO A 177 -24.16 -36.91 -13.14
C PRO A 177 -23.41 -37.58 -11.98
N ALA A 178 -24.17 -38.12 -11.03
CA ALA A 178 -23.64 -38.71 -9.80
C ALA A 178 -22.63 -39.86 -10.06
N ASP A 179 -22.91 -40.74 -11.03
CA ASP A 179 -22.05 -41.88 -11.35
C ASP A 179 -20.66 -41.44 -11.83
N ASP A 180 -20.57 -40.40 -12.67
CA ASP A 180 -19.26 -39.89 -13.11
C ASP A 180 -18.50 -39.22 -11.96
N LEU A 181 -19.20 -38.59 -11.03
CA LEU A 181 -18.58 -37.99 -9.84
C LEU A 181 -18.07 -39.08 -8.88
N HIS A 182 -18.79 -40.19 -8.74
CA HIS A 182 -18.34 -41.37 -8.00
C HIS A 182 -17.05 -41.94 -8.62
N ASP A 183 -17.02 -42.12 -9.94
CA ASP A 183 -15.81 -42.60 -10.64
C ASP A 183 -14.63 -41.64 -10.47
N LEU A 184 -14.88 -40.32 -10.54
CA LEU A 184 -13.87 -39.30 -10.30
C LEU A 184 -13.26 -39.36 -8.89
N VAL A 185 -14.05 -39.67 -7.85
CA VAL A 185 -13.51 -39.88 -6.50
C VAL A 185 -12.46 -40.99 -6.52
N HIS A 186 -12.77 -42.12 -7.16
CA HIS A 186 -11.85 -43.25 -7.27
C HIS A 186 -10.58 -42.89 -8.06
N ASP A 187 -10.74 -42.17 -9.18
CA ASP A 187 -9.62 -41.71 -10.00
C ASP A 187 -8.72 -40.74 -9.21
N PHE A 188 -9.31 -39.83 -8.43
CA PHE A 188 -8.58 -38.88 -7.60
C PHE A 188 -7.81 -39.60 -6.47
N LYS A 189 -8.43 -40.57 -5.78
CA LYS A 189 -7.72 -41.42 -4.80
C LYS A 189 -6.58 -42.20 -5.45
N THR A 190 -6.76 -42.64 -6.70
CA THR A 190 -5.72 -43.33 -7.47
C THR A 190 -4.54 -42.42 -7.80
N ILE A 191 -4.80 -41.15 -8.14
CA ILE A 191 -3.76 -40.14 -8.33
C ILE A 191 -2.95 -39.97 -7.04
N VAL A 192 -3.63 -39.79 -5.90
CA VAL A 192 -2.98 -39.65 -4.58
C VAL A 192 -2.08 -40.85 -4.31
N LYS A 193 -2.58 -42.08 -4.48
CA LYS A 193 -1.81 -43.31 -4.26
C LYS A 193 -0.60 -43.43 -5.19
N LYS A 194 -0.74 -43.09 -6.47
CA LYS A 194 0.36 -43.16 -7.45
C LYS A 194 1.45 -42.14 -7.17
N ARG A 195 1.08 -40.93 -6.73
CA ARG A 195 2.02 -39.82 -6.51
C ARG A 195 2.70 -39.86 -5.14
N THR A 196 1.97 -40.26 -4.11
CA THR A 196 2.47 -40.27 -2.72
C THR A 196 2.98 -41.63 -2.26
N GLY A 197 2.58 -42.71 -2.93
CA GLY A 197 2.84 -44.10 -2.51
C GLY A 197 1.87 -44.61 -1.43
N HIS A 198 1.01 -43.75 -0.87
CA HIS A 198 0.07 -44.09 0.21
C HIS A 198 -1.39 -43.91 -0.24
N PRO A 199 -2.33 -44.75 0.23
CA PRO A 199 -3.74 -44.55 -0.06
C PRO A 199 -4.27 -43.25 0.57
N PHE A 200 -5.36 -42.73 0.04
CA PHE A 200 -6.10 -41.63 0.68
C PHE A 200 -6.59 -42.08 2.07
N PRO A 201 -6.45 -41.25 3.13
CA PRO A 201 -6.83 -41.65 4.48
C PRO A 201 -8.35 -41.75 4.60
N ASP A 202 -8.86 -42.95 4.90
CA ASP A 202 -10.29 -43.15 5.16
C ASP A 202 -10.67 -42.87 6.63
N ASP A 203 -9.71 -42.85 7.56
CA ASP A 203 -9.94 -42.47 8.96
C ASP A 203 -10.10 -40.94 9.10
N PRO A 204 -11.27 -40.43 9.52
CA PRO A 204 -11.49 -39.01 9.76
C PRO A 204 -10.51 -38.38 10.76
N GLN A 205 -10.01 -39.15 11.73
CA GLN A 205 -9.02 -38.64 12.69
C GLN A 205 -7.66 -38.41 12.02
N GLU A 206 -7.21 -39.34 11.19
CA GLU A 206 -6.01 -39.16 10.39
C GLU A 206 -6.14 -37.95 9.45
N GLN A 207 -7.29 -37.80 8.79
CA GLN A 207 -7.60 -36.63 7.97
C GLN A 207 -7.47 -35.31 8.77
N LEU A 208 -8.08 -35.25 9.97
CA LEU A 208 -8.07 -34.05 10.80
C LEU A 208 -6.65 -33.64 11.19
N TRP A 209 -5.82 -34.58 11.64
CA TRP A 209 -4.45 -34.30 12.05
C TRP A 209 -3.55 -33.93 10.87
N GLY A 210 -3.71 -34.57 9.72
CA GLY A 210 -3.02 -34.18 8.49
C GLY A 210 -3.35 -32.75 8.07
N ALA A 211 -4.63 -32.36 8.17
CA ALA A 211 -5.06 -30.99 7.88
C ALA A 211 -4.50 -29.95 8.87
N ILE A 212 -4.49 -30.24 10.18
CA ILE A 212 -3.92 -29.35 11.21
C ILE A 212 -2.42 -29.12 10.94
N GLU A 213 -1.69 -30.20 10.66
CA GLU A 213 -0.27 -30.16 10.34
C GLU A 213 0.02 -29.36 9.07
N ALA A 214 -0.76 -29.57 8.00
CA ALA A 214 -0.63 -28.83 6.76
C ALA A 214 -0.84 -27.32 6.97
N VAL A 215 -1.82 -26.92 7.79
CA VAL A 215 -2.04 -25.50 8.11
C VAL A 215 -0.84 -24.88 8.81
N PHE A 216 -0.24 -25.53 9.80
CA PHE A 216 0.95 -25.00 10.46
C PHE A 216 2.16 -24.95 9.53
N LYS A 217 2.37 -25.97 8.69
CA LYS A 217 3.42 -25.95 7.65
C LYS A 217 3.22 -24.83 6.65
N SER A 218 1.97 -24.47 6.33
CA SER A 218 1.65 -23.41 5.37
C SER A 218 2.22 -22.04 5.77
N TRP A 219 2.44 -21.78 7.07
CA TRP A 219 3.08 -20.57 7.57
C TRP A 219 4.50 -20.36 7.03
N ASN A 220 5.21 -21.44 6.72
CA ASN A 220 6.60 -21.39 6.24
C ASN A 220 6.76 -21.57 4.74
N THR A 221 5.66 -21.61 3.99
CA THR A 221 5.70 -21.61 2.53
C THR A 221 6.35 -20.34 2.01
N ARG A 222 7.01 -20.43 0.84
CA ARG A 222 7.68 -19.29 0.20
C ARG A 222 6.74 -18.09 0.04
N ARG A 223 5.55 -18.32 -0.54
CA ARG A 223 4.53 -17.28 -0.72
C ARG A 223 4.14 -16.59 0.60
N ALA A 224 3.98 -17.35 1.70
CA ALA A 224 3.62 -16.77 2.99
C ALA A 224 4.75 -15.91 3.57
N LYS A 225 6.01 -16.33 3.41
CA LYS A 225 7.19 -15.55 3.79
C LYS A 225 7.29 -14.26 2.97
N ASP A 226 7.16 -14.35 1.65
CA ASP A 226 7.23 -13.21 0.74
C ASP A 226 6.14 -12.17 1.08
N TYR A 227 4.90 -12.61 1.33
CA TYR A 227 3.81 -11.71 1.75
C TYR A 227 4.10 -11.04 3.09
N ARG A 228 4.60 -11.80 4.08
CA ARG A 228 4.94 -11.23 5.39
C ARG A 228 6.05 -10.20 5.30
N GLN A 229 7.07 -10.46 4.49
CA GLN A 229 8.18 -9.54 4.24
C GLN A 229 7.69 -8.23 3.61
N VAL A 230 6.88 -8.33 2.54
CA VAL A 230 6.31 -7.15 1.85
C VAL A 230 5.41 -6.31 2.78
N HIS A 231 4.70 -6.95 3.70
CA HIS A 231 3.77 -6.28 4.61
C HIS A 231 4.32 -6.03 6.03
N GLY A 232 5.61 -6.32 6.28
CA GLY A 232 6.24 -6.17 7.60
C GLY A 232 5.58 -6.99 8.72
N ILE A 233 5.06 -8.17 8.43
CA ILE A 233 4.39 -9.05 9.40
C ILE A 233 5.46 -9.94 10.09
N PRO A 234 5.58 -9.93 11.42
CA PRO A 234 6.58 -10.74 12.12
C PRO A 234 6.38 -12.25 11.94
N ASP A 235 7.47 -12.98 11.69
CA ASP A 235 7.47 -14.44 11.58
C ASP A 235 7.04 -15.14 12.88
N SER A 236 7.20 -14.47 14.03
CA SER A 236 6.89 -14.97 15.38
C SER A 236 5.40 -15.06 15.71
N LEU A 237 4.50 -14.56 14.87
CA LEU A 237 3.06 -14.57 15.15
C LEU A 237 2.40 -15.95 14.97
N GLY A 238 2.84 -16.72 13.96
CA GLY A 238 2.22 -18.00 13.59
C GLY A 238 0.80 -17.88 13.03
N THR A 239 0.15 -19.02 12.80
CA THR A 239 -1.23 -19.11 12.32
C THR A 239 -2.08 -20.03 13.21
N ALA A 240 -3.32 -19.64 13.49
CA ALA A 240 -4.28 -20.49 14.20
C ALA A 240 -4.99 -21.46 13.24
N VAL A 241 -5.56 -22.53 13.78
CA VAL A 241 -6.38 -23.49 13.01
C VAL A 241 -7.82 -23.45 13.51
N ASN A 242 -8.75 -23.13 12.62
CA ASN A 242 -10.18 -23.08 12.93
C ASN A 242 -10.87 -24.32 12.37
N ILE A 243 -11.45 -25.14 13.25
CA ILE A 243 -12.23 -26.32 12.91
C ILE A 243 -13.70 -25.97 13.08
N VAL A 244 -14.45 -25.92 11.99
CA VAL A 244 -15.84 -25.41 11.97
C VAL A 244 -16.76 -26.45 11.36
N ALA A 245 -17.92 -26.72 11.97
CA ALA A 245 -18.92 -27.62 11.37
C ALA A 245 -19.36 -27.12 9.97
N MET A 246 -19.49 -28.06 9.03
CA MET A 246 -19.90 -27.75 7.66
C MET A 246 -21.36 -27.29 7.60
N VAL A 247 -21.57 -26.28 6.77
CA VAL A 247 -22.87 -25.84 6.25
C VAL A 247 -22.77 -25.77 4.73
N TYR A 248 -23.84 -26.09 4.02
CA TYR A 248 -23.80 -26.37 2.58
C TYR A 248 -24.58 -25.35 1.75
N GLY A 249 -23.87 -24.66 0.86
CA GLY A 249 -24.47 -23.77 -0.14
C GLY A 249 -24.84 -24.48 -1.46
N ASN A 250 -24.55 -25.78 -1.59
CA ASN A 250 -24.61 -26.55 -2.85
C ASN A 250 -25.62 -27.73 -2.84
N MET A 251 -26.67 -27.64 -2.00
CA MET A 251 -27.70 -28.68 -1.92
C MET A 251 -28.93 -28.42 -2.83
N GLY A 252 -29.00 -27.25 -3.47
CA GLY A 252 -30.13 -26.83 -4.29
C GLY A 252 -30.15 -25.32 -4.54
N ASP A 253 -31.20 -24.83 -5.20
CA ASP A 253 -31.36 -23.42 -5.57
C ASP A 253 -31.77 -22.51 -4.39
N ASP A 254 -32.24 -23.09 -3.30
CA ASP A 254 -32.51 -22.44 -2.01
C ASP A 254 -31.30 -22.47 -1.06
N CYS A 255 -30.15 -22.95 -1.55
CA CYS A 255 -28.85 -22.90 -0.88
C CYS A 255 -27.88 -22.03 -1.69
N GLY A 256 -26.91 -21.44 -0.99
CA GLY A 256 -25.87 -20.66 -1.64
C GLY A 256 -24.87 -20.08 -0.67
N THR A 257 -23.91 -19.36 -1.21
CA THR A 257 -22.81 -18.76 -0.46
C THR A 257 -22.42 -17.44 -1.11
N GLY A 258 -21.90 -16.52 -0.32
CA GLY A 258 -21.54 -15.20 -0.79
C GLY A 258 -20.58 -14.48 0.13
N VAL A 259 -20.08 -13.36 -0.40
CA VAL A 259 -19.23 -12.41 0.31
C VAL A 259 -19.89 -11.05 0.18
N ALA A 260 -20.05 -10.35 1.30
CA ALA A 260 -20.68 -9.05 1.36
C ALA A 260 -19.85 -8.07 2.20
N PHE A 261 -19.96 -6.80 1.86
CA PHE A 261 -19.39 -5.66 2.55
C PHE A 261 -20.52 -4.79 3.07
N THR A 262 -20.41 -4.32 4.31
CA THR A 262 -21.45 -3.46 4.93
C THR A 262 -21.65 -2.15 4.19
N ARG A 263 -20.59 -1.64 3.53
CA ARG A 263 -20.60 -0.51 2.60
C ARG A 263 -19.87 -0.86 1.31
N ASP A 264 -20.06 -0.08 0.25
CA ASP A 264 -19.29 -0.23 -0.98
C ASP A 264 -17.81 0.14 -0.72
N CYS A 265 -16.92 -0.86 -0.71
CA CYS A 265 -15.49 -0.66 -0.44
C CYS A 265 -14.70 0.06 -1.55
N ARG A 266 -15.35 0.53 -2.63
CA ARG A 266 -14.76 1.33 -3.71
C ARG A 266 -15.24 2.78 -3.65
N THR A 267 -16.53 3.00 -3.39
CA THR A 267 -17.13 4.35 -3.35
C THR A 267 -17.31 4.89 -1.93
N GLY A 268 -17.39 4.03 -0.93
CA GLY A 268 -17.74 4.35 0.45
C GLY A 268 -19.25 4.52 0.69
N GLU A 269 -20.09 4.26 -0.32
CA GLU A 269 -21.55 4.39 -0.18
C GLU A 269 -22.11 3.39 0.83
N ASN A 270 -22.96 3.87 1.73
CA ASN A 270 -23.63 3.05 2.75
C ASN A 270 -24.73 2.15 2.15
N VAL A 271 -24.29 1.15 1.38
CA VAL A 271 -25.12 0.10 0.80
C VAL A 271 -24.42 -1.25 0.98
N LEU A 272 -25.19 -2.27 1.35
CA LEU A 272 -24.69 -3.64 1.36
C LEU A 272 -24.32 -4.05 -0.07
N ASN A 273 -23.03 -4.27 -0.31
CA ASN A 273 -22.47 -4.63 -1.61
C ASN A 273 -21.78 -5.99 -1.54
N GLY A 274 -21.77 -6.79 -2.60
CA GLY A 274 -21.19 -8.12 -2.58
C GLY A 274 -21.60 -9.02 -3.73
N ASP A 275 -21.07 -10.24 -3.68
CA ASP A 275 -21.22 -11.29 -4.69
C ASP A 275 -21.84 -12.55 -4.03
N VAL A 276 -22.77 -13.22 -4.72
CA VAL A 276 -23.44 -14.45 -4.29
C VAL A 276 -23.50 -15.48 -5.41
N LEU A 277 -23.41 -16.76 -5.05
CA LEU A 277 -23.72 -17.88 -5.93
C LEU A 277 -24.73 -18.81 -5.25
N THR A 278 -25.81 -19.13 -5.96
CA THR A 278 -26.72 -20.21 -5.58
C THR A 278 -26.15 -21.56 -6.03
N ASN A 279 -26.46 -22.59 -5.25
CA ASN A 279 -26.04 -23.97 -5.48
C ASN A 279 -24.52 -24.06 -5.72
N ALA A 280 -23.73 -23.55 -4.76
CA ALA A 280 -22.29 -23.39 -4.84
C ALA A 280 -21.62 -23.46 -3.46
N GLN A 281 -20.30 -23.71 -3.43
CA GLN A 281 -19.47 -23.55 -2.24
C GLN A 281 -18.60 -22.28 -2.34
N GLY A 282 -18.07 -21.81 -1.20
CA GLY A 282 -17.31 -20.55 -1.14
C GLY A 282 -16.13 -20.51 -2.13
N GLU A 283 -15.51 -21.66 -2.40
CA GLU A 283 -14.45 -21.80 -3.42
C GLU A 283 -14.91 -21.33 -4.81
N ASP A 284 -16.15 -21.59 -5.20
CA ASP A 284 -16.67 -21.22 -6.52
C ASP A 284 -16.83 -19.69 -6.66
N VAL A 285 -17.01 -18.98 -5.54
CA VAL A 285 -17.08 -17.50 -5.49
C VAL A 285 -15.69 -16.89 -5.60
N VAL A 286 -14.70 -17.47 -4.91
CA VAL A 286 -13.32 -16.93 -4.86
C VAL A 286 -12.53 -17.26 -6.12
N SER A 287 -12.65 -18.48 -6.63
CA SER A 287 -11.95 -18.94 -7.85
C SER A 287 -12.41 -18.22 -9.12
N GLY A 288 -13.63 -17.69 -9.13
CA GLY A 288 -14.20 -17.07 -10.33
C GLY A 288 -14.54 -18.05 -11.46
N ALA A 289 -14.51 -19.37 -11.17
CA ALA A 289 -14.89 -20.43 -12.12
C ALA A 289 -16.34 -20.28 -12.59
N ARG A 290 -17.22 -19.79 -11.70
CA ARG A 290 -18.56 -19.29 -12.03
C ARG A 290 -18.58 -17.78 -11.86
N THR A 291 -19.25 -17.06 -12.77
CA THR A 291 -19.49 -15.63 -12.57
C THR A 291 -20.49 -15.47 -11.42
N PRO A 292 -20.12 -14.82 -10.30
CA PRO A 292 -21.07 -14.54 -9.23
C PRO A 292 -22.13 -13.54 -9.66
N GLU A 293 -23.27 -13.57 -8.96
CA GLU A 293 -24.32 -12.58 -9.13
C GLU A 293 -24.22 -11.51 -8.03
N PRO A 294 -24.58 -10.25 -8.30
CA PRO A 294 -24.65 -9.24 -7.25
C PRO A 294 -25.65 -9.62 -6.17
N ILE A 295 -25.31 -9.41 -4.90
CA ILE A 295 -26.21 -9.72 -3.76
C ILE A 295 -27.55 -8.98 -3.84
N GLU A 296 -27.62 -7.87 -4.57
CA GLU A 296 -28.86 -7.14 -4.82
C GLU A 296 -29.95 -7.99 -5.47
N LYS A 297 -29.58 -9.02 -6.26
CA LYS A 297 -30.57 -9.93 -6.84
C LYS A 297 -31.35 -10.70 -5.78
N MET A 298 -30.75 -10.92 -4.59
CA MET A 298 -31.43 -11.56 -3.46
C MET A 298 -32.53 -10.69 -2.85
N LYS A 299 -32.59 -9.38 -3.15
CA LYS A 299 -33.65 -8.47 -2.65
C LYS A 299 -35.07 -8.91 -3.09
N ARG A 300 -35.18 -9.74 -4.13
CA ARG A 300 -36.45 -10.16 -4.74
C ARG A 300 -36.57 -11.68 -4.76
N GLY A 301 -37.80 -12.19 -4.83
CA GLY A 301 -38.07 -13.62 -4.95
C GLY A 301 -37.81 -14.43 -3.68
N LYS A 302 -37.47 -15.72 -3.84
CA LYS A 302 -37.38 -16.70 -2.75
C LYS A 302 -36.28 -16.39 -1.71
N LEU A 303 -35.25 -15.63 -2.10
CA LEU A 303 -34.10 -15.29 -1.24
C LEU A 303 -34.28 -13.97 -0.46
N ALA A 304 -35.39 -13.25 -0.64
CA ALA A 304 -35.63 -11.95 -0.01
C ALA A 304 -35.67 -12.00 1.54
N LYS A 305 -35.97 -13.16 2.12
CA LYS A 305 -35.89 -13.35 3.58
C LYS A 305 -34.43 -13.43 4.04
N VAL A 306 -33.60 -14.19 3.33
CA VAL A 306 -32.15 -14.33 3.60
C VAL A 306 -31.45 -12.98 3.47
N TYR A 307 -31.77 -12.20 2.43
CA TYR A 307 -31.19 -10.88 2.24
C TYR A 307 -31.50 -9.91 3.39
N ARG A 308 -32.76 -9.83 3.82
CA ARG A 308 -33.16 -8.97 4.96
C ARG A 308 -32.49 -9.37 6.27
N GLU A 309 -32.30 -10.68 6.47
CA GLU A 309 -31.56 -11.16 7.63
C GLU A 309 -30.07 -10.78 7.54
N LEU A 310 -29.44 -10.97 6.38
CA LEU A 310 -28.06 -10.58 6.13
C LEU A 310 -27.84 -9.08 6.35
N GLU A 311 -28.72 -8.23 5.81
CA GLU A 311 -28.66 -6.76 6.00
C GLU A 311 -28.72 -6.40 7.48
N ARG A 312 -29.65 -6.98 8.25
CA ARG A 312 -29.74 -6.76 9.70
C ARG A 312 -28.47 -7.19 10.44
N LEU A 313 -27.90 -8.34 10.09
CA LEU A 313 -26.67 -8.84 10.71
C LEU A 313 -25.46 -7.98 10.33
N ALA A 314 -25.38 -7.52 9.09
CA ALA A 314 -24.37 -6.61 8.58
C ALA A 314 -24.39 -5.28 9.33
N THR A 315 -25.57 -4.66 9.53
CA THR A 315 -25.71 -3.45 10.35
C THR A 315 -25.31 -3.68 11.81
N LYS A 316 -25.67 -4.83 12.39
CA LYS A 316 -25.27 -5.18 13.77
C LYS A 316 -23.75 -5.30 13.90
N LEU A 317 -23.10 -5.92 12.91
CA LEU A 317 -21.64 -6.04 12.87
C LEU A 317 -20.97 -4.67 12.70
N GLU A 318 -21.43 -3.83 11.76
CA GLU A 318 -20.89 -2.48 11.56
C GLU A 318 -21.06 -1.62 12.81
N THR A 319 -22.21 -1.72 13.49
CA THR A 319 -22.46 -0.97 14.73
C THR A 319 -21.55 -1.42 15.88
N HIS A 320 -21.34 -2.74 16.00
CA HIS A 320 -20.50 -3.32 17.06
C HIS A 320 -19.02 -3.01 16.88
N PHE A 321 -18.49 -3.30 15.69
CA PHE A 321 -17.09 -3.03 15.36
C PHE A 321 -16.83 -1.55 15.05
N LYS A 322 -17.90 -0.77 14.89
CA LYS A 322 -17.90 0.63 14.49
C LYS A 322 -17.13 0.88 13.20
N ASP A 323 -17.02 -0.09 12.30
CA ASP A 323 -16.23 0.02 11.06
C ASP A 323 -16.83 -0.87 9.97
N VAL A 324 -16.48 -0.60 8.71
CA VAL A 324 -16.96 -1.36 7.55
C VAL A 324 -16.45 -2.79 7.62
N GLN A 325 -17.36 -3.76 7.54
CA GLN A 325 -17.05 -5.18 7.66
C GLN A 325 -17.11 -5.88 6.30
N ASP A 326 -16.17 -6.79 6.08
CA ASP A 326 -16.16 -7.85 5.07
C ASP A 326 -16.69 -9.12 5.74
N VAL A 327 -17.70 -9.72 5.13
CA VAL A 327 -18.51 -10.79 5.70
C VAL A 327 -18.64 -11.93 4.70
N GLU A 328 -18.28 -13.14 5.12
CA GLU A 328 -18.55 -14.37 4.36
C GLU A 328 -19.76 -15.08 4.98
N PHE A 329 -20.69 -15.51 4.13
CA PHE A 329 -21.91 -16.16 4.56
C PHE A 329 -22.30 -17.35 3.67
N THR A 330 -23.05 -18.27 4.24
CA THR A 330 -23.72 -19.37 3.53
C THR A 330 -25.15 -19.43 3.99
N PHE A 331 -26.07 -19.76 3.08
CA PHE A 331 -27.43 -20.11 3.45
C PHE A 331 -27.74 -21.53 2.99
N GLU A 332 -28.30 -22.32 3.89
CA GLU A 332 -28.69 -23.72 3.67
C GLU A 332 -30.19 -23.81 3.88
N HIS A 333 -30.95 -24.19 2.84
CA HIS A 333 -32.42 -24.23 2.86
C HIS A 333 -33.06 -22.93 3.39
N GLY A 334 -32.51 -21.79 2.98
CA GLY A 334 -32.94 -20.46 3.41
C GLY A 334 -32.56 -20.05 4.84
N GLN A 335 -31.80 -20.85 5.58
CA GLN A 335 -31.23 -20.48 6.88
C GLN A 335 -29.83 -19.88 6.71
N LEU A 336 -29.63 -18.65 7.18
CA LEU A 336 -28.36 -17.93 7.05
C LEU A 336 -27.36 -18.34 8.14
N TYR A 337 -26.10 -18.50 7.72
CA TYR A 337 -24.95 -18.75 8.59
C TYR A 337 -23.82 -17.78 8.27
N MET A 338 -23.23 -17.21 9.32
CA MET A 338 -22.10 -16.27 9.23
C MET A 338 -20.80 -17.04 9.42
N LEU A 339 -19.94 -17.03 8.40
CA LEU A 339 -18.74 -17.84 8.35
C LEU A 339 -17.48 -17.07 8.71
N GLN A 340 -17.47 -15.77 8.46
CA GLN A 340 -16.34 -14.90 8.75
C GLN A 340 -16.82 -13.45 8.83
N THR A 341 -16.15 -12.68 9.68
CA THR A 341 -16.19 -11.22 9.61
C THR A 341 -14.79 -10.67 9.87
N ARG A 342 -14.45 -9.57 9.22
CA ARG A 342 -13.23 -8.79 9.44
C ARG A 342 -13.44 -7.37 8.94
N ARG A 343 -12.56 -6.45 9.30
CA ARG A 343 -12.51 -5.13 8.64
C ARG A 343 -12.32 -5.28 7.15
N ALA A 344 -13.13 -4.56 6.39
CA ALA A 344 -13.03 -4.56 4.94
C ALA A 344 -11.83 -3.75 4.45
N GLN A 345 -11.08 -4.34 3.50
CA GLN A 345 -10.12 -3.61 2.69
C GLN A 345 -10.88 -2.72 1.70
N ARG A 346 -10.49 -1.44 1.61
CA ARG A 346 -11.23 -0.44 0.84
C ARG A 346 -10.30 0.60 0.25
N THR A 347 -10.79 1.32 -0.75
CA THR A 347 -10.04 2.41 -1.40
C THR A 347 -9.91 3.61 -0.46
N GLY A 348 -8.94 4.49 -0.72
CA GLY A 348 -8.81 5.74 0.04
C GLY A 348 -10.09 6.58 0.02
N MET A 349 -10.75 6.68 -1.13
CA MET A 349 -12.05 7.36 -1.25
C MET A 349 -13.14 6.72 -0.37
N ALA A 350 -13.23 5.39 -0.39
CA ALA A 350 -14.18 4.69 0.45
C ALA A 350 -13.87 4.84 1.93
N ALA A 351 -12.60 4.85 2.33
CA ALA A 351 -12.15 5.06 3.70
C ALA A 351 -12.56 6.46 4.22
N VAL A 352 -12.28 7.52 3.45
CA VAL A 352 -12.65 8.90 3.80
C VAL A 352 -14.17 9.02 3.90
N ARG A 353 -14.91 8.62 2.87
CA ARG A 353 -16.38 8.74 2.87
C ARG A 353 -17.02 7.97 4.01
N SER A 354 -16.63 6.71 4.22
CA SER A 354 -17.17 5.89 5.31
C SER A 354 -16.89 6.53 6.67
N ALA A 355 -15.68 7.07 6.89
CA ALA A 355 -15.32 7.70 8.15
C ALA A 355 -16.16 8.97 8.41
N VAL A 356 -16.39 9.79 7.39
CA VAL A 356 -17.23 11.00 7.51
C VAL A 356 -18.70 10.63 7.76
N GLU A 357 -19.27 9.73 6.96
CA GLU A 357 -20.67 9.30 7.14
C GLU A 357 -20.88 8.66 8.52
N MET A 358 -19.94 7.86 9.03
CA MET A 358 -20.04 7.27 10.38
C MET A 358 -20.02 8.31 11.51
N VAL A 359 -19.41 9.48 11.30
CA VAL A 359 -19.50 10.61 12.25
C VAL A 359 -20.88 11.24 12.18
N GLU A 360 -21.39 11.48 10.96
CA GLU A 360 -22.74 12.02 10.74
C GLU A 360 -23.84 11.12 11.32
N GLU A 361 -23.64 9.80 11.26
CA GLU A 361 -24.50 8.78 11.85
C GLU A 361 -24.34 8.66 13.39
N GLY A 362 -23.35 9.33 13.99
CA GLY A 362 -23.06 9.27 15.43
C GLY A 362 -22.42 7.97 15.91
N LEU A 363 -21.88 7.14 14.99
CA LEU A 363 -21.25 5.87 15.31
C LEU A 363 -19.85 6.05 15.91
N ILE A 364 -19.12 7.06 15.41
CA ILE A 364 -17.74 7.40 15.78
C ILE A 364 -17.56 8.90 15.98
N THR A 365 -16.52 9.32 16.70
CA THR A 365 -16.15 10.74 16.83
C THR A 365 -15.29 11.25 15.68
N GLU A 366 -15.14 12.57 15.53
CA GLU A 366 -14.22 13.18 14.56
C GLU A 366 -12.78 12.69 14.76
N GLU A 367 -12.33 12.58 16.01
CA GLU A 367 -11.00 12.08 16.34
C GLU A 367 -10.82 10.60 15.96
N GLU A 368 -11.85 9.77 16.19
CA GLU A 368 -11.85 8.39 15.73
C GLU A 368 -11.78 8.31 14.20
N ALA A 369 -12.53 9.15 13.48
CA ALA A 369 -12.50 9.21 12.01
C ALA A 369 -11.10 9.54 11.47
N VAL A 370 -10.44 10.56 12.02
CA VAL A 370 -9.06 10.94 11.66
C VAL A 370 -8.07 9.80 11.93
N GLN A 371 -8.22 9.07 13.04
CA GLN A 371 -7.35 7.94 13.39
C GLN A 371 -7.54 6.69 12.53
N ARG A 372 -8.70 6.55 11.87
CA ARG A 372 -9.08 5.32 11.15
C ARG A 372 -8.61 5.28 9.70
N VAL A 373 -8.43 6.44 9.08
CA VAL A 373 -8.00 6.55 7.68
C VAL A 373 -6.48 6.41 7.63
N PRO A 374 -5.92 5.34 7.00
CA PRO A 374 -4.48 5.23 6.82
C PRO A 374 -3.97 6.38 5.95
N PRO A 375 -2.93 7.13 6.35
CA PRO A 375 -2.47 8.26 5.57
C PRO A 375 -2.00 7.89 4.16
N GLN A 376 -1.41 6.70 3.97
CA GLN A 376 -0.98 6.25 2.65
C GLN A 376 -2.16 6.06 1.68
N ASP A 377 -3.35 5.72 2.18
CA ASP A 377 -4.53 5.50 1.33
C ASP A 377 -5.00 6.79 0.66
N LEU A 378 -4.66 7.97 1.21
CA LEU A 378 -4.99 9.25 0.57
C LEU A 378 -4.26 9.46 -0.76
N ASP A 379 -3.12 8.80 -1.00
CA ASP A 379 -2.41 8.88 -2.29
C ASP A 379 -3.30 8.39 -3.45
N GLN A 380 -4.16 7.40 -3.16
CA GLN A 380 -5.10 6.83 -4.12
C GLN A 380 -6.12 7.86 -4.64
N LEU A 381 -6.43 8.91 -3.86
CA LEU A 381 -7.32 9.99 -4.27
C LEU A 381 -6.73 10.86 -5.38
N PHE A 382 -5.40 10.80 -5.55
CA PHE A 382 -4.67 11.56 -6.55
C PHE A 382 -4.21 10.68 -7.73
N HIS A 383 -4.54 9.38 -7.71
CA HIS A 383 -4.24 8.49 -8.82
C HIS A 383 -4.86 9.03 -10.11
N PRO A 384 -4.11 9.09 -11.21
CA PRO A 384 -4.62 9.62 -12.46
C PRO A 384 -5.86 8.86 -12.93
N MET A 385 -6.79 9.56 -13.58
CA MET A 385 -7.95 8.99 -14.27
C MET A 385 -7.86 9.30 -15.75
N VAL A 386 -8.51 8.51 -16.60
CA VAL A 386 -8.61 8.84 -18.02
C VAL A 386 -9.37 10.16 -18.17
N ASP A 387 -8.79 11.10 -18.93
CA ASP A 387 -9.42 12.39 -19.25
C ASP A 387 -10.81 12.13 -19.86
N PRO A 388 -11.91 12.59 -19.24
CA PRO A 388 -13.25 12.38 -19.78
C PRO A 388 -13.45 12.96 -21.19
N ARG A 389 -12.59 13.90 -21.59
CA ARG A 389 -12.60 14.52 -22.93
C ARG A 389 -11.69 13.81 -23.93
N ALA A 390 -10.89 12.83 -23.51
CA ALA A 390 -10.01 12.09 -24.42
C ALA A 390 -10.82 11.12 -25.28
N SER A 391 -10.58 11.19 -26.59
CA SER A 391 -11.05 10.16 -27.52
C SER A 391 -10.18 8.91 -27.36
N VAL A 392 -10.79 7.81 -26.93
CA VAL A 392 -10.09 6.56 -26.61
C VAL A 392 -10.67 5.40 -27.39
N THR A 393 -9.83 4.44 -27.79
CA THR A 393 -10.28 3.19 -28.41
C THR A 393 -10.45 2.14 -27.33
N VAL A 394 -11.69 1.92 -26.89
CA VAL A 394 -12.02 0.90 -25.89
C VAL A 394 -11.97 -0.47 -26.54
N LEU A 395 -11.12 -1.35 -26.02
CA LEU A 395 -10.96 -2.74 -26.46
C LEU A 395 -12.01 -3.64 -25.84
N ALA A 396 -12.19 -3.54 -24.52
CA ALA A 396 -13.12 -4.33 -23.73
C ALA A 396 -13.62 -3.53 -22.52
N LYS A 397 -14.68 -4.04 -21.88
CA LYS A 397 -15.14 -3.57 -20.57
C LYS A 397 -15.26 -4.74 -19.60
N GLY A 398 -14.63 -4.58 -18.43
CA GLY A 398 -14.76 -5.48 -17.29
C GLY A 398 -15.39 -4.79 -16.08
N LEU A 399 -15.27 -5.44 -14.92
CA LEU A 399 -15.69 -4.92 -13.62
C LEU A 399 -14.60 -3.99 -13.04
N PRO A 400 -14.94 -2.79 -12.57
CA PRO A 400 -14.00 -1.82 -11.98
C PRO A 400 -13.60 -2.23 -10.56
N ALA A 401 -12.66 -3.18 -10.44
CA ALA A 401 -12.29 -3.80 -9.17
C ALA A 401 -11.52 -2.88 -8.23
N SER A 402 -10.59 -2.08 -8.76
CA SER A 402 -9.80 -1.11 -8.00
C SER A 402 -9.58 0.16 -8.84
N PRO A 403 -9.88 1.36 -8.31
CA PRO A 403 -9.92 2.60 -9.07
C PRO A 403 -8.54 3.10 -9.52
N GLY A 404 -8.54 4.04 -10.46
CA GLY A 404 -7.34 4.64 -11.05
C GLY A 404 -7.20 4.31 -12.54
N ALA A 405 -6.26 4.96 -13.20
CA ALA A 405 -5.90 4.70 -14.58
C ALA A 405 -4.39 4.52 -14.69
N ALA A 406 -3.96 3.44 -15.33
CA ALA A 406 -2.54 3.16 -15.54
C ALA A 406 -2.26 2.73 -16.97
N THR A 407 -1.14 3.21 -17.49
CA THR A 407 -0.65 2.92 -18.84
C THR A 407 0.64 2.13 -18.72
N GLY A 408 0.80 1.11 -19.55
CA GLY A 408 2.04 0.33 -19.57
C GLY A 408 2.05 -0.74 -20.65
N GLU A 409 3.20 -1.41 -20.78
CA GLU A 409 3.42 -2.53 -21.67
C GLU A 409 2.74 -3.80 -21.15
N VAL A 410 2.04 -4.53 -22.02
CA VAL A 410 1.36 -5.78 -21.64
C VAL A 410 2.37 -6.90 -21.39
N VAL A 411 2.24 -7.55 -20.23
CA VAL A 411 2.93 -8.78 -19.85
C VAL A 411 1.91 -9.84 -19.41
N PHE A 412 2.23 -11.13 -19.59
CA PHE A 412 1.29 -12.24 -19.35
C PHE A 412 1.72 -13.18 -18.22
N ASP A 413 2.86 -12.88 -17.61
CA ASP A 413 3.54 -13.68 -16.61
C ASP A 413 4.03 -12.79 -15.45
N ALA A 414 3.96 -13.32 -14.23
CA ALA A 414 4.28 -12.57 -13.01
C ALA A 414 5.79 -12.33 -12.84
N ASP A 415 6.63 -13.32 -13.16
CA ASP A 415 8.10 -13.20 -13.11
C ASP A 415 8.57 -12.19 -14.17
N GLU A 416 7.97 -12.22 -15.35
CA GLU A 416 8.23 -11.23 -16.39
C GLU A 416 7.88 -9.81 -15.94
N ALA A 417 6.74 -9.61 -15.26
CA ALA A 417 6.34 -8.31 -14.75
C ALA A 417 7.38 -7.74 -13.78
N GLU A 418 7.89 -8.57 -12.86
CA GLU A 418 8.94 -8.18 -11.92
C GLU A 418 10.26 -7.85 -12.63
N ALA A 419 10.70 -8.71 -13.57
CA ALA A 419 11.93 -8.51 -14.32
C ALA A 419 11.90 -7.22 -15.17
N MET A 420 10.76 -6.92 -15.79
CA MET A 420 10.56 -5.69 -16.57
C MET A 420 10.53 -4.46 -15.67
N LYS A 421 9.91 -4.57 -14.49
CA LYS A 421 9.90 -3.47 -13.52
C LYS A 421 11.30 -3.14 -13.00
N LYS A 422 12.14 -4.16 -12.73
CA LYS A 422 13.55 -3.99 -12.35
C LYS A 422 14.37 -3.28 -13.43
N LYS A 423 13.96 -3.36 -14.70
CA LYS A 423 14.54 -2.62 -15.84
C LYS A 423 13.96 -1.21 -16.02
N GLY A 424 13.04 -0.77 -15.16
CA GLY A 424 12.42 0.56 -15.21
C GLY A 424 11.20 0.68 -16.12
N HIS A 425 10.68 -0.42 -16.69
CA HIS A 425 9.48 -0.39 -17.51
C HIS A 425 8.20 -0.37 -16.66
N ASP A 426 7.18 0.35 -17.13
CA ASP A 426 5.84 0.32 -16.57
C ASP A 426 5.00 -0.74 -17.30
N VAL A 427 4.51 -1.72 -16.55
CA VAL A 427 3.86 -2.92 -17.12
C VAL A 427 2.43 -3.10 -16.64
N ILE A 428 1.61 -3.76 -17.47
CA ILE A 428 0.23 -4.16 -17.19
C ILE A 428 0.18 -5.68 -17.20
N LEU A 429 -0.11 -6.29 -16.05
CA LEU A 429 -0.21 -7.75 -15.93
C LEU A 429 -1.59 -8.21 -16.42
N VAL A 430 -1.61 -9.00 -17.49
CA VAL A 430 -2.82 -9.55 -18.10
C VAL A 430 -2.87 -11.06 -17.90
N ARG A 431 -3.89 -11.57 -17.20
CA ARG A 431 -4.05 -13.00 -16.89
C ARG A 431 -5.48 -13.47 -17.17
N PRO A 432 -5.72 -14.77 -17.43
CA PRO A 432 -7.07 -15.31 -17.44
C PRO A 432 -7.76 -15.09 -16.08
N GLU A 433 -7.06 -15.43 -15.01
CA GLU A 433 -7.36 -15.22 -13.58
C GLU A 433 -6.02 -15.12 -12.84
N THR A 434 -6.00 -14.54 -11.63
CA THR A 434 -4.79 -14.52 -10.80
C THR A 434 -4.89 -15.50 -9.65
N SER A 435 -3.75 -16.07 -9.27
CA SER A 435 -3.59 -16.91 -8.08
C SER A 435 -2.67 -16.23 -7.06
N PRO A 436 -2.56 -16.76 -5.83
CA PRO A 436 -1.58 -16.30 -4.84
C PRO A 436 -0.12 -16.35 -5.34
N GLU A 437 0.18 -17.17 -6.35
CA GLU A 437 1.51 -17.28 -6.94
C GLU A 437 1.87 -16.06 -7.80
N ASP A 438 0.88 -15.31 -8.28
CA ASP A 438 1.11 -14.11 -9.10
C ASP A 438 1.41 -12.85 -8.25
N PHE A 439 1.54 -12.97 -6.92
CA PHE A 439 1.59 -11.84 -5.99
C PHE A 439 2.72 -10.84 -6.29
N HIS A 440 3.95 -11.31 -6.52
CA HIS A 440 5.10 -10.46 -6.88
C HIS A 440 4.87 -9.71 -8.20
N GLY A 441 4.23 -10.36 -9.18
CA GLY A 441 3.85 -9.72 -10.44
C GLY A 441 2.80 -8.62 -10.26
N ILE A 442 1.82 -8.83 -9.38
CA ILE A 442 0.81 -7.82 -9.01
C ILE A 442 1.47 -6.61 -8.34
N VAL A 443 2.47 -6.84 -7.48
CA VAL A 443 3.25 -5.77 -6.83
C VAL A 443 4.02 -4.94 -7.87
N ALA A 444 4.67 -5.62 -8.82
CA ALA A 444 5.48 -4.98 -9.86
C ALA A 444 4.64 -4.18 -10.88
N ALA A 445 3.45 -4.66 -11.24
CA ALA A 445 2.61 -4.06 -12.28
C ALA A 445 2.00 -2.71 -11.89
N ARG A 446 1.74 -1.85 -12.88
CA ARG A 446 0.98 -0.59 -12.73
C ARG A 446 -0.52 -0.82 -12.69
N ALA A 447 -1.00 -1.83 -13.41
CA ALA A 447 -2.38 -2.29 -13.32
C ALA A 447 -2.50 -3.79 -13.60
N ILE A 448 -3.62 -4.36 -13.15
CA ILE A 448 -3.96 -5.77 -13.32
C ILE A 448 -5.23 -5.87 -14.17
N LEU A 449 -5.21 -6.74 -15.17
CA LEU A 449 -6.35 -7.03 -16.03
C LEU A 449 -6.61 -8.53 -16.08
N THR A 450 -7.84 -8.95 -15.73
CA THR A 450 -8.25 -10.35 -15.83
C THR A 450 -9.49 -10.57 -16.70
N ALA A 451 -9.51 -11.70 -17.43
CA ALA A 451 -10.64 -12.09 -18.27
C ALA A 451 -11.82 -12.64 -17.45
N ARG A 452 -11.53 -13.32 -16.33
CA ARG A 452 -12.49 -13.90 -15.39
C ARG A 452 -12.38 -13.24 -14.01
N GLY A 453 -13.26 -13.61 -13.08
CA GLY A 453 -13.28 -13.08 -11.70
C GLY A 453 -14.36 -12.03 -11.43
N GLY A 454 -14.83 -11.99 -10.18
CA GLY A 454 -15.79 -11.01 -9.65
C GLY A 454 -15.14 -9.91 -8.82
N MET A 455 -15.95 -9.05 -8.19
CA MET A 455 -15.47 -7.93 -7.36
C MET A 455 -14.75 -8.40 -6.08
N THR A 456 -14.95 -9.67 -5.70
CA THR A 456 -14.33 -10.36 -4.57
C THR A 456 -13.24 -11.36 -4.97
N SER A 457 -12.83 -11.38 -6.24
CA SER A 457 -11.75 -12.24 -6.73
C SER A 457 -10.39 -11.88 -6.12
N HIS A 458 -9.45 -12.81 -6.17
CA HIS A 458 -8.09 -12.61 -5.65
C HIS A 458 -7.44 -11.32 -6.18
N ALA A 459 -7.45 -11.11 -7.50
CA ALA A 459 -6.95 -9.88 -8.13
C ALA A 459 -7.59 -8.62 -7.55
N ALA A 460 -8.93 -8.62 -7.39
CA ALA A 460 -9.68 -7.46 -6.95
C ALA A 460 -9.37 -7.06 -5.50
N VAL A 461 -9.29 -8.05 -4.60
CA VAL A 461 -9.01 -7.83 -3.17
C VAL A 461 -7.58 -7.34 -2.96
N VAL A 462 -6.60 -8.00 -3.58
CA VAL A 462 -5.18 -7.65 -3.44
C VAL A 462 -4.90 -6.28 -4.05
N ALA A 463 -5.36 -6.03 -5.28
CA ALA A 463 -5.13 -4.76 -5.96
C ALA A 463 -5.75 -3.58 -5.19
N ARG A 464 -6.92 -3.76 -4.58
CA ARG A 464 -7.57 -2.73 -3.77
C ARG A 464 -6.80 -2.42 -2.50
N GLY A 465 -6.32 -3.45 -1.79
CA GLY A 465 -5.49 -3.26 -0.60
C GLY A 465 -4.16 -2.55 -0.89
N MET A 466 -3.64 -2.69 -2.11
CA MET A 466 -2.41 -2.03 -2.56
C MET A 466 -2.65 -0.71 -3.32
N GLY A 467 -3.91 -0.30 -3.52
CA GLY A 467 -4.26 0.85 -4.35
C GLY A 467 -3.88 0.73 -5.83
N LYS A 468 -3.61 -0.48 -6.34
CA LYS A 468 -3.26 -0.70 -7.75
C LYS A 468 -4.52 -0.67 -8.62
N THR A 469 -4.44 -0.03 -9.79
CA THR A 469 -5.52 -0.02 -10.76
C THR A 469 -5.87 -1.46 -11.20
N CYS A 470 -7.14 -1.86 -11.15
CA CYS A 470 -7.53 -3.22 -11.50
C CYS A 470 -8.89 -3.30 -12.19
N VAL A 471 -8.93 -4.08 -13.27
CA VAL A 471 -10.16 -4.48 -13.98
C VAL A 471 -10.22 -5.99 -14.02
N VAL A 472 -11.34 -6.57 -13.58
CA VAL A 472 -11.54 -8.03 -13.54
C VAL A 472 -12.75 -8.45 -14.34
N GLY A 473 -12.85 -9.72 -14.73
CA GLY A 473 -14.03 -10.23 -15.42
C GLY A 473 -14.30 -9.56 -16.78
N ALA A 474 -13.26 -9.14 -17.51
CA ALA A 474 -13.38 -8.63 -18.88
C ALA A 474 -13.59 -9.79 -19.87
N LYS A 475 -14.81 -10.34 -19.89
CA LYS A 475 -15.19 -11.58 -20.60
C LYS A 475 -14.95 -11.58 -22.11
N GLU A 476 -14.83 -10.39 -22.70
CA GLU A 476 -14.53 -10.21 -24.13
C GLU A 476 -13.07 -10.54 -24.48
N LEU A 477 -12.20 -10.65 -23.47
CA LEU A 477 -10.79 -11.00 -23.63
C LEU A 477 -10.61 -12.52 -23.67
N ASP A 478 -10.05 -13.00 -24.76
CA ASP A 478 -9.49 -14.35 -24.88
C ASP A 478 -7.97 -14.27 -24.65
N VAL A 479 -7.54 -14.58 -23.43
CA VAL A 479 -6.14 -14.44 -22.99
C VAL A 479 -5.40 -15.75 -23.19
N ASP A 480 -4.30 -15.71 -23.93
CA ASP A 480 -3.41 -16.84 -24.22
C ASP A 480 -2.00 -16.51 -23.70
N PRO A 481 -1.69 -16.86 -22.44
CA PRO A 481 -0.39 -16.56 -21.83
C PRO A 481 0.78 -17.22 -22.57
N THR A 482 0.59 -18.45 -23.06
CA THR A 482 1.61 -19.22 -23.78
C THR A 482 2.00 -18.56 -25.10
N ALA A 483 1.01 -18.04 -25.85
CA ALA A 483 1.28 -17.27 -27.07
C ALA A 483 1.64 -15.80 -26.81
N GLY A 484 1.63 -15.35 -25.54
CA GLY A 484 1.94 -13.98 -25.15
C GLY A 484 1.03 -12.94 -25.80
N ARG A 485 -0.28 -13.22 -25.88
CA ARG A 485 -1.27 -12.32 -26.49
C ARG A 485 -2.65 -12.49 -25.87
N PHE A 486 -3.48 -11.46 -26.00
CA PHE A 486 -4.93 -11.61 -25.86
C PHE A 486 -5.65 -11.15 -27.11
N ARG A 487 -6.83 -11.70 -27.36
CA ARG A 487 -7.72 -11.35 -28.47
C ARG A 487 -9.00 -10.74 -27.96
N VAL A 488 -9.48 -9.72 -28.66
CA VAL A 488 -10.75 -9.06 -28.38
C VAL A 488 -11.31 -8.46 -29.66
N ASN A 489 -12.57 -8.76 -29.97
CA ASN A 489 -13.27 -8.23 -31.15
C ASN A 489 -12.47 -8.37 -32.46
N GLY A 490 -11.80 -9.52 -32.66
CA GLY A 490 -10.97 -9.79 -33.83
C GLY A 490 -9.58 -9.13 -33.84
N ARG A 491 -9.25 -8.32 -32.82
CA ARG A 491 -7.94 -7.67 -32.67
C ARG A 491 -7.06 -8.44 -31.67
N ALA A 492 -5.80 -8.63 -32.00
CA ALA A 492 -4.81 -9.22 -31.10
C ALA A 492 -3.89 -8.15 -30.51
N VAL A 493 -3.74 -8.15 -29.19
CA VAL A 493 -2.75 -7.35 -28.45
C VAL A 493 -1.64 -8.27 -27.98
N LYS A 494 -0.40 -7.93 -28.31
CA LYS A 494 0.78 -8.77 -28.03
C LYS A 494 1.55 -8.25 -26.82
N ARG A 495 2.42 -9.12 -26.28
CA ARG A 495 3.44 -8.77 -25.30
C ARG A 495 4.22 -7.51 -25.71
N GLY A 496 4.47 -6.61 -24.76
CA GLY A 496 5.17 -5.33 -24.98
C GLY A 496 4.31 -4.23 -25.60
N GLN A 497 3.09 -4.53 -26.06
CA GLN A 497 2.20 -3.50 -26.59
C GLN A 497 1.61 -2.66 -25.47
N VAL A 498 1.55 -1.34 -25.67
CA VAL A 498 1.03 -0.42 -24.66
C VAL A 498 -0.50 -0.41 -24.64
N ILE A 499 -1.07 -0.54 -23.44
CA ILE A 499 -2.49 -0.34 -23.17
C ILE A 499 -2.68 0.57 -21.96
N THR A 500 -3.87 1.12 -21.82
CA THR A 500 -4.32 1.81 -20.61
C THR A 500 -5.46 1.03 -19.97
N VAL A 501 -5.36 0.77 -18.67
CA VAL A 501 -6.43 0.16 -17.88
C VAL A 501 -7.07 1.26 -17.03
N ASP A 502 -8.38 1.45 -17.16
CA ASP A 502 -9.19 2.37 -16.36
C ASP A 502 -10.00 1.55 -15.34
N GLY A 503 -9.44 1.39 -14.16
CA GLY A 503 -10.03 0.66 -13.03
C GLY A 503 -11.21 1.38 -12.38
N THR A 504 -11.43 2.66 -12.70
CA THR A 504 -12.59 3.42 -12.21
C THR A 504 -13.85 3.09 -13.02
N THR A 505 -13.73 2.98 -14.35
CA THR A 505 -14.86 2.70 -15.25
C THR A 505 -14.93 1.27 -15.77
N GLY A 506 -13.88 0.48 -15.53
CA GLY A 506 -13.75 -0.90 -16.02
C GLY A 506 -13.31 -0.99 -17.48
N ARG A 507 -12.84 0.10 -18.10
CA ARG A 507 -12.47 0.12 -19.52
C ARG A 507 -11.03 -0.33 -19.74
N VAL A 508 -10.83 -1.17 -20.75
CA VAL A 508 -9.51 -1.51 -21.31
C VAL A 508 -9.32 -0.72 -22.59
N ILE A 509 -8.29 0.10 -22.68
CA ILE A 509 -8.08 1.07 -23.75
C ILE A 509 -6.79 0.74 -24.49
N LEU A 510 -6.84 0.77 -25.82
CA LEU A 510 -5.66 0.58 -26.65
C LEU A 510 -4.75 1.82 -26.60
N GLY A 511 -3.45 1.60 -26.40
CA GLY A 511 -2.44 2.66 -26.37
C GLY A 511 -2.43 3.45 -25.06
N ALA A 512 -1.69 4.55 -25.05
CA ALA A 512 -1.58 5.47 -23.93
C ALA A 512 -2.71 6.51 -23.97
N ALA A 513 -3.69 6.41 -23.07
CA ALA A 513 -4.72 7.42 -22.93
C ALA A 513 -4.18 8.64 -22.16
N LYS A 514 -4.73 9.82 -22.46
CA LYS A 514 -4.42 11.02 -21.69
C LYS A 514 -5.05 10.91 -20.29
N LEU A 515 -4.24 11.14 -19.26
CA LEU A 515 -4.67 11.05 -17.87
C LEU A 515 -4.78 12.44 -17.22
N VAL A 516 -5.70 12.59 -16.28
CA VAL A 516 -5.93 13.80 -15.48
C VAL A 516 -6.02 13.44 -13.99
N THR A 517 -5.62 14.34 -13.11
CA THR A 517 -5.78 14.15 -11.67
C THR A 517 -7.25 14.36 -11.27
N PRO A 518 -7.83 13.47 -10.43
CA PRO A 518 -9.17 13.66 -9.88
C PRO A 518 -9.32 14.97 -9.10
N LYS A 519 -10.55 15.49 -9.08
CA LYS A 519 -10.94 16.44 -8.04
C LYS A 519 -11.36 15.65 -6.80
N VAL A 520 -10.86 16.06 -5.64
CA VAL A 520 -11.29 15.53 -4.35
C VAL A 520 -12.72 15.99 -4.02
N GLY A 521 -13.46 15.16 -3.27
CA GLY A 521 -14.86 15.42 -2.89
C GLY A 521 -15.01 16.13 -1.54
N LYS A 522 -16.24 16.52 -1.19
CA LYS A 522 -16.59 17.25 0.04
C LYS A 522 -16.17 16.51 1.33
N GLU A 523 -16.23 15.17 1.30
CA GLU A 523 -15.89 14.32 2.43
C GLU A 523 -14.38 14.38 2.75
N PHE A 524 -13.55 14.53 1.71
CA PHE A 524 -12.12 14.75 1.89
C PHE A 524 -11.86 16.09 2.57
N ASP A 525 -12.49 17.17 2.09
CA ASP A 525 -12.33 18.50 2.70
C ASP A 525 -12.76 18.50 4.17
N GLN A 526 -13.85 17.80 4.50
CA GLN A 526 -14.35 17.65 5.87
C GLN A 526 -13.35 16.89 6.77
N LEU A 527 -12.85 15.73 6.32
CA LEU A 527 -11.83 14.97 7.06
C LEU A 527 -10.56 15.79 7.27
N MET A 528 -10.13 16.50 6.24
CA MET A 528 -8.93 17.34 6.30
C MET A 528 -9.11 18.56 7.20
N ALA A 529 -10.32 19.11 7.31
CA ALA A 529 -10.65 20.16 8.28
C ALA A 529 -10.56 19.64 9.72
N TRP A 530 -11.06 18.43 10.00
CA TRP A 530 -10.89 17.77 11.31
C TRP A 530 -9.42 17.52 11.62
N ALA A 531 -8.63 17.04 10.64
CA ALA A 531 -7.20 16.81 10.80
C ALA A 531 -6.46 18.12 11.13
N ASP A 532 -6.73 19.19 10.38
CA ASP A 532 -6.12 20.51 10.60
C ASP A 532 -6.46 21.10 11.96
N ALA A 533 -7.68 20.89 12.46
CA ALA A 533 -8.11 21.37 13.77
C ALA A 533 -7.40 20.66 14.94
N ARG A 534 -6.73 19.52 14.70
CA ARG A 534 -6.07 18.72 15.75
C ARG A 534 -4.54 18.69 15.63
N ARG A 535 -3.98 18.87 14.42
CA ARG A 535 -2.52 18.83 14.23
C ARG A 535 -1.82 20.02 14.88
N ARG A 536 -0.65 19.77 15.49
CA ARG A 536 0.27 20.81 15.98
C ARG A 536 1.30 21.22 14.92
N LEU A 537 1.83 20.23 14.19
CA LEU A 537 2.80 20.47 13.13
C LEU A 537 2.16 21.27 12.00
N ARG A 538 2.87 22.28 11.52
CA ARG A 538 2.55 22.89 10.23
C ARG A 538 3.00 22.00 9.09
N VAL A 539 2.29 22.06 7.96
CA VAL A 539 2.66 21.29 6.76
C VAL A 539 2.96 22.27 5.64
N ARG A 540 4.22 22.29 5.21
CA ARG A 540 4.70 23.08 4.09
C ARG A 540 4.95 22.17 2.88
N ALA A 541 5.25 22.78 1.74
CA ALA A 541 5.60 22.05 0.53
C ALA A 541 7.03 22.30 0.07
N ASN A 542 7.58 21.31 -0.63
CA ASN A 542 8.76 21.44 -1.46
C ASN A 542 8.26 21.77 -2.87
N ALA A 543 8.48 23.01 -3.30
CA ALA A 543 8.05 23.46 -4.62
C ALA A 543 8.97 24.57 -5.12
N ASP A 544 9.39 24.44 -6.37
CA ASP A 544 10.43 25.27 -6.97
C ASP A 544 9.85 26.22 -8.03
N ILE A 545 8.65 25.93 -8.53
CA ILE A 545 7.96 26.69 -9.55
C ILE A 545 6.57 27.15 -9.10
N PRO A 546 6.03 28.26 -9.64
CA PRO A 546 4.71 28.79 -9.24
C PRO A 546 3.55 27.81 -9.43
N ALA A 547 3.62 26.93 -10.44
CA ALA A 547 2.59 25.92 -10.69
C ALA A 547 2.49 24.89 -9.56
N ASP A 548 3.63 24.38 -9.08
CA ASP A 548 3.69 23.42 -7.98
C ASP A 548 3.37 24.08 -6.64
N ALA A 549 3.80 25.31 -6.43
CA ALA A 549 3.41 26.11 -5.26
C ALA A 549 1.88 26.29 -5.21
N ARG A 550 1.23 26.57 -6.34
CA ARG A 550 -0.23 26.73 -6.41
C ARG A 550 -0.93 25.44 -6.04
N ARG A 551 -0.49 24.31 -6.62
CA ARG A 551 -1.03 22.98 -6.33
C ARG A 551 -0.85 22.62 -4.84
N ALA A 552 0.32 22.89 -4.28
CA ALA A 552 0.58 22.67 -2.86
C ALA A 552 -0.36 23.49 -1.97
N ARG A 553 -0.59 24.76 -2.30
CA ARG A 553 -1.51 25.64 -1.57
C ARG A 553 -2.96 25.14 -1.68
N GLU A 554 -3.39 24.66 -2.84
CA GLU A 554 -4.71 24.02 -3.04
C GLU A 554 -4.88 22.78 -2.15
N PHE A 555 -3.81 22.03 -1.89
CA PHE A 555 -3.82 20.89 -0.96
C PHE A 555 -3.62 21.27 0.51
N GLY A 556 -3.62 22.57 0.84
CA GLY A 556 -3.54 23.07 2.21
C GLY A 556 -2.12 23.26 2.76
N ALA A 557 -1.11 23.39 1.90
CA ALA A 557 0.24 23.74 2.35
C ALA A 557 0.29 25.15 2.95
N GLU A 558 0.92 25.29 4.11
CA GLU A 558 1.05 26.52 4.90
C GLU A 558 2.36 27.27 4.61
N GLY A 559 2.83 27.17 3.36
CA GLY A 559 4.06 27.79 2.86
C GLY A 559 4.99 26.80 2.17
N ILE A 560 6.16 27.29 1.76
CA ILE A 560 7.22 26.50 1.15
C ILE A 560 8.33 26.27 2.17
N GLY A 561 8.64 25.00 2.45
CA GLY A 561 9.73 24.60 3.34
C GLY A 561 11.04 24.32 2.61
N LEU A 562 10.98 24.15 1.29
CA LEU A 562 12.14 24.02 0.43
C LEU A 562 11.80 24.44 -1.02
N CYS A 563 12.40 25.53 -1.48
CA CYS A 563 12.49 25.91 -2.88
C CYS A 563 13.94 25.74 -3.31
N ARG A 564 14.17 24.79 -4.22
CA ARG A 564 15.45 24.44 -4.82
C ARG A 564 15.77 25.38 -5.97
N THR A 565 16.78 26.23 -5.79
CA THR A 565 17.13 27.24 -6.80
C THR A 565 17.79 26.66 -8.04
N GLU A 566 18.21 25.41 -7.98
CA GLU A 566 19.12 24.80 -8.94
C GLU A 566 18.32 24.26 -10.12
N HIS A 567 17.11 23.77 -9.83
CA HIS A 567 16.06 23.49 -10.81
C HIS A 567 15.68 24.71 -11.67
N MET A 568 15.83 25.92 -11.15
CA MET A 568 15.55 27.15 -11.90
C MET A 568 16.61 27.43 -12.98
N PHE A 569 17.76 26.75 -12.95
CA PHE A 569 18.86 26.97 -13.91
C PHE A 569 18.93 25.90 -15.02
N PHE A 570 18.28 24.75 -14.87
CA PHE A 570 18.39 23.65 -15.84
C PHE A 570 17.56 23.81 -17.12
N GLU A 571 16.56 24.69 -17.14
CA GLU A 571 15.64 24.82 -18.27
C GLU A 571 16.14 25.74 -19.40
N GLY A 572 16.10 25.24 -20.63
CA GLY A 572 16.26 26.05 -21.86
C GLY A 572 17.54 26.87 -21.90
N ASP A 573 17.42 28.16 -22.25
CA ASP A 573 18.58 29.07 -22.37
C ASP A 573 19.28 29.38 -21.03
N ARG A 574 18.67 29.02 -19.89
CA ARG A 574 19.21 29.31 -18.55
C ARG A 574 20.45 28.48 -18.25
N ILE A 575 20.48 27.22 -18.71
CA ILE A 575 21.63 26.34 -18.52
C ILE A 575 22.86 26.89 -19.25
N THR A 576 22.65 27.54 -20.39
CA THR A 576 23.73 28.17 -21.17
C THR A 576 24.34 29.35 -20.41
N LEU A 577 23.52 30.17 -19.75
CA LEU A 577 23.99 31.28 -18.92
C LEU A 577 24.73 30.80 -17.67
N MET A 578 24.25 29.70 -17.06
CA MET A 578 24.95 29.06 -15.93
C MET A 578 26.31 28.52 -16.37
N ARG A 579 26.37 27.87 -17.54
CA ARG A 579 27.63 27.42 -18.15
C ARG A 579 28.57 28.59 -18.44
N GLU A 580 28.07 29.71 -18.95
CA GLU A 580 28.87 30.94 -19.16
C GLU A 580 29.52 31.44 -17.86
N MET A 581 28.79 31.36 -16.73
CA MET A 581 29.33 31.68 -15.41
C MET A 581 30.44 30.70 -15.01
N ILE A 582 30.22 29.39 -15.18
CA ILE A 582 31.20 28.36 -14.76
C ILE A 582 32.51 28.46 -15.55
N VAL A 583 32.44 28.80 -16.85
CA VAL A 583 33.63 28.85 -17.73
C VAL A 583 34.36 30.19 -17.69
N ALA A 584 33.86 31.18 -16.95
CA ALA A 584 34.49 32.49 -16.85
C ALA A 584 35.84 32.41 -16.12
N ALA A 585 36.85 33.08 -16.70
CA ALA A 585 38.23 33.00 -16.20
C ALA A 585 38.48 33.75 -14.88
N ASP A 586 37.63 34.73 -14.55
CA ASP A 586 37.77 35.60 -13.38
C ASP A 586 36.41 36.00 -12.79
N GLU A 587 36.46 36.67 -11.63
CA GLU A 587 35.26 37.17 -10.94
C GLU A 587 34.46 38.17 -11.80
N ALA A 588 35.14 39.03 -12.55
CA ALA A 588 34.48 40.02 -13.41
C ALA A 588 33.63 39.35 -14.49
N GLY A 589 34.15 38.29 -15.12
CA GLY A 589 33.42 37.45 -16.07
C GLY A 589 32.24 36.73 -15.41
N ARG A 590 32.43 36.15 -14.23
CA ARG A 590 31.34 35.50 -13.47
C ARG A 590 30.21 36.47 -13.14
N ARG A 591 30.54 37.65 -12.63
CA ARG A 591 29.56 38.71 -12.33
C ARG A 591 28.77 39.16 -13.58
N LYS A 592 29.42 39.23 -14.74
CA LYS A 592 28.76 39.54 -16.01
C LYS A 592 27.75 38.47 -16.43
N ALA A 593 28.09 37.19 -16.25
CA ALA A 593 27.16 36.09 -16.52
C ALA A 593 26.00 36.07 -15.50
N LEU A 594 26.31 36.24 -14.21
CA LEU A 594 25.34 36.31 -13.11
C LEU A 594 24.34 37.47 -13.28
N ALA A 595 24.77 38.62 -13.82
CA ALA A 595 23.89 39.74 -14.12
C ALA A 595 22.80 39.39 -15.16
N LYS A 596 23.04 38.43 -16.05
CA LYS A 596 22.04 37.91 -17.00
C LYS A 596 21.06 36.94 -16.34
N LEU A 597 21.52 36.18 -15.35
CA LEU A 597 20.69 35.24 -14.58
C LEU A 597 19.76 35.96 -13.58
N LEU A 598 20.22 37.08 -13.00
CA LEU A 598 19.47 37.88 -12.02
C LEU A 598 18.01 38.18 -12.42
N PRO A 599 17.70 38.78 -13.59
CA PRO A 599 16.31 39.11 -13.95
C PRO A 599 15.44 37.87 -14.17
N ILE A 600 16.03 36.74 -14.56
CA ILE A 600 15.32 35.48 -14.77
C ILE A 600 14.92 34.91 -13.40
N GLN A 601 15.88 34.75 -12.50
CA GLN A 601 15.65 34.19 -11.17
C GLN A 601 14.69 35.07 -10.35
N ARG A 602 14.84 36.41 -10.45
CA ARG A 602 13.92 37.37 -9.82
C ARG A 602 12.47 37.13 -10.27
N ARG A 603 12.24 36.90 -11.57
CA ARG A 603 10.89 36.65 -12.10
C ARG A 603 10.28 35.36 -11.55
N ASP A 604 11.08 34.30 -11.40
CA ASP A 604 10.59 33.05 -10.82
C ASP A 604 10.19 33.24 -9.35
N PHE A 605 11.01 33.96 -8.57
CA PHE A 605 10.69 34.29 -7.18
C PHE A 605 9.47 35.21 -7.06
N GLU A 606 9.30 36.19 -7.96
CA GLU A 606 8.07 37.00 -8.00
C GLU A 606 6.84 36.11 -8.17
N GLY A 607 6.89 35.15 -9.10
CA GLY A 607 5.81 34.18 -9.30
C GLY A 607 5.53 33.32 -8.06
N LEU A 608 6.58 32.87 -7.37
CA LEU A 608 6.44 32.09 -6.13
C LEU A 608 5.81 32.91 -5.01
N PHE A 609 6.32 34.12 -4.73
CA PHE A 609 5.79 35.00 -3.71
C PHE A 609 4.36 35.46 -4.02
N GLU A 610 4.03 35.66 -5.30
CA GLU A 610 2.67 36.00 -5.70
C GLU A 610 1.66 34.88 -5.42
N VAL A 611 2.08 33.62 -5.59
CA VAL A 611 1.26 32.42 -5.31
C VAL A 611 1.17 32.15 -3.82
N MET A 612 2.24 32.45 -3.06
CA MET A 612 2.35 32.23 -1.62
C MET A 612 2.01 33.47 -0.78
N ASP A 613 1.16 34.37 -1.30
CA ASP A 613 0.72 35.55 -0.57
C ASP A 613 0.19 35.21 0.83
N GLY A 614 0.80 35.82 1.86
CA GLY A 614 0.53 35.60 3.28
C GLY A 614 1.22 34.39 3.90
N LEU A 615 1.97 33.61 3.12
CA LEU A 615 2.64 32.39 3.55
C LEU A 615 4.17 32.50 3.39
N PRO A 616 4.93 31.86 4.30
CA PRO A 616 6.39 31.89 4.26
C PRO A 616 6.97 31.02 3.14
N VAL A 617 8.04 31.50 2.51
CA VAL A 617 8.75 30.79 1.44
C VAL A 617 10.22 30.62 1.80
N THR A 618 10.63 29.36 1.97
CA THR A 618 12.02 28.97 2.28
C THR A 618 12.77 28.67 1.00
N ILE A 619 13.79 29.47 0.69
CA ILE A 619 14.58 29.38 -0.53
C ILE A 619 15.97 28.87 -0.16
N ARG A 620 16.36 27.73 -0.72
CA ARG A 620 17.70 27.17 -0.55
C ARG A 620 18.61 27.73 -1.62
N LEU A 621 19.76 28.26 -1.20
CA LEU A 621 20.80 28.70 -2.11
C LEU A 621 21.38 27.54 -2.93
N LEU A 622 22.17 27.85 -3.96
CA LEU A 622 22.72 26.88 -4.90
C LEU A 622 23.48 25.76 -4.17
N ASP A 623 23.10 24.52 -4.45
CA ASP A 623 23.59 23.34 -3.74
C ASP A 623 24.49 22.39 -4.56
N PRO A 624 24.22 22.00 -5.83
CA PRO A 624 25.01 21.01 -6.54
C PRO A 624 26.37 21.55 -6.95
N PRO A 625 27.36 20.66 -7.14
CA PRO A 625 28.66 21.03 -7.67
C PRO A 625 28.55 21.51 -9.13
N LEU A 626 29.50 22.35 -9.55
CA LEU A 626 29.43 23.02 -10.86
C LEU A 626 29.47 22.04 -12.04
N HIS A 627 30.07 20.85 -11.89
CA HIS A 627 30.16 19.88 -12.98
C HIS A 627 28.79 19.30 -13.39
N GLU A 628 27.76 19.33 -12.55
CA GLU A 628 26.41 18.89 -12.92
C GLU A 628 25.77 19.78 -13.99
N PHE A 629 26.20 21.04 -14.13
CA PHE A 629 25.72 21.95 -15.17
C PHE A 629 26.50 21.82 -16.48
N LEU A 630 27.66 21.14 -16.45
CA LEU A 630 28.56 21.06 -17.60
C LEU A 630 28.19 19.91 -18.52
N PRO A 631 28.36 20.06 -19.84
CA PRO A 631 28.06 19.01 -20.79
C PRO A 631 29.04 17.83 -20.68
N HIS A 632 28.57 16.63 -20.96
CA HIS A 632 29.37 15.40 -20.89
C HIS A 632 29.82 14.89 -22.27
N THR A 633 29.17 15.30 -23.35
CA THR A 633 29.50 14.83 -24.70
C THR A 633 30.46 15.78 -25.42
N HIS A 634 31.37 15.24 -26.24
CA HIS A 634 32.34 16.05 -26.99
C HIS A 634 31.66 17.08 -27.92
N ALA A 635 30.51 16.73 -28.50
CA ALA A 635 29.75 17.63 -29.37
C ALA A 635 29.18 18.84 -28.60
N GLU A 636 28.63 18.61 -27.41
CA GLU A 636 28.10 19.69 -26.56
C GLU A 636 29.23 20.55 -25.98
N ILE A 637 30.36 19.94 -25.62
CA ILE A 637 31.56 20.67 -25.18
C ILE A 637 32.05 21.60 -26.29
N ALA A 638 32.13 21.12 -27.54
CA ALA A 638 32.52 21.95 -28.68
C ALA A 638 31.52 23.10 -28.93
N ALA A 639 30.21 22.85 -28.76
CA ALA A 639 29.19 23.89 -28.88
C ALA A 639 29.32 24.96 -27.79
N LEU A 640 29.55 24.55 -26.54
CA LEU A 640 29.77 25.46 -25.42
C LEU A 640 31.05 26.27 -25.59
N ALA A 641 32.14 25.64 -26.05
CA ALA A 641 33.41 26.32 -26.35
C ALA A 641 33.23 27.44 -27.38
N LYS A 642 32.49 27.17 -28.46
CA LYS A 642 32.15 28.16 -29.49
C LYS A 642 31.31 29.30 -28.94
N HIS A 643 30.32 29.01 -28.08
CA HIS A 643 29.45 30.02 -27.48
C HIS A 643 30.19 30.92 -26.49
N ALA A 644 30.97 30.32 -25.59
CA ALA A 644 31.76 31.02 -24.58
C ALA A 644 33.04 31.66 -25.13
N LYS A 645 33.35 31.45 -26.42
CA LYS A 645 34.56 31.95 -27.11
C LYS A 645 35.85 31.51 -26.41
N VAL A 646 35.88 30.28 -25.91
CA VAL A 646 37.05 29.63 -25.30
C VAL A 646 37.52 28.46 -26.16
N PRO A 647 38.82 28.16 -26.23
CA PRO A 647 39.32 26.96 -26.91
C PRO A 647 38.71 25.69 -26.33
N ALA A 648 38.25 24.75 -27.18
CA ALA A 648 37.62 23.51 -26.73
C ALA A 648 38.53 22.70 -25.78
N ALA A 649 39.83 22.62 -26.07
CA ALA A 649 40.81 21.95 -25.20
C ALA A 649 40.97 22.62 -23.83
N GLN A 650 40.75 23.94 -23.72
CA GLN A 650 40.77 24.63 -22.42
C GLN A 650 39.50 24.31 -21.63
N LEU A 651 38.35 24.27 -22.31
CA LEU A 651 37.07 23.91 -21.70
C LEU A 651 37.06 22.45 -21.22
N GLU A 652 37.61 21.52 -22.01
CA GLU A 652 37.78 20.12 -21.60
C GLU A 652 38.61 20.00 -20.32
N ARG A 653 39.75 20.70 -20.25
CA ARG A 653 40.57 20.71 -19.02
C ARG A 653 39.81 21.26 -17.83
N LEU A 654 39.02 22.32 -18.02
CA LEU A 654 38.19 22.89 -16.96
C LEU A 654 37.14 21.88 -16.48
N ILE A 655 36.41 21.25 -17.40
CA ILE A 655 35.42 20.21 -17.07
C ILE A 655 36.09 19.09 -16.29
N HIS A 656 37.20 18.54 -16.79
CA HIS A 656 37.95 17.50 -16.11
C HIS A 656 38.46 17.93 -14.72
N SER A 657 38.80 19.20 -14.52
CA SER A 657 39.23 19.72 -13.21
C SER A 657 38.08 19.87 -12.20
N LEU A 658 36.85 20.00 -12.68
CA LEU A 658 35.64 20.14 -11.86
C LEU A 658 34.96 18.79 -11.58
N VAL A 659 35.33 17.73 -12.30
CA VAL A 659 34.86 16.37 -12.03
C VAL A 659 35.47 15.89 -10.72
N GLU A 660 34.61 15.50 -9.79
CA GLU A 660 35.00 15.02 -8.48
C GLU A 660 34.78 13.50 -8.38
N ALA A 661 35.61 12.83 -7.56
CA ALA A 661 35.45 11.40 -7.31
C ALA A 661 34.16 11.09 -6.52
N ASN A 662 33.76 11.99 -5.61
CA ASN A 662 32.54 11.86 -4.80
C ASN A 662 31.79 13.21 -4.79
N PRO A 663 31.04 13.54 -5.86
CA PRO A 663 30.33 14.82 -6.01
C PRO A 663 29.45 15.22 -4.82
N MET A 664 28.82 14.23 -4.18
CA MET A 664 27.97 14.41 -3.00
C MET A 664 28.69 15.13 -1.84
N LEU A 665 29.99 14.89 -1.65
CA LEU A 665 30.79 15.43 -0.54
C LEU A 665 31.75 16.53 -0.97
N GLY A 666 31.66 16.98 -2.22
CA GLY A 666 32.66 17.84 -2.86
C GLY A 666 32.45 19.35 -2.67
N HIS A 667 32.87 20.11 -3.69
CA HIS A 667 32.85 21.56 -3.72
C HIS A 667 31.47 22.08 -4.16
N ARG A 668 30.55 22.07 -3.19
CA ARG A 668 29.13 22.36 -3.41
C ARG A 668 28.53 23.11 -2.21
N GLY A 669 27.26 23.49 -2.28
CA GLY A 669 26.53 24.15 -1.19
C GLY A 669 27.23 25.42 -0.67
N CYS A 670 27.27 25.60 0.66
CA CYS A 670 27.92 26.78 1.27
C CYS A 670 29.40 26.93 0.89
N ARG A 671 30.12 25.83 0.62
CA ARG A 671 31.53 25.85 0.23
C ARG A 671 31.72 26.57 -1.10
N LEU A 672 30.79 26.35 -2.03
CA LEU A 672 30.77 27.03 -3.32
C LEU A 672 30.46 28.52 -3.15
N GLY A 673 29.49 28.86 -2.30
CA GLY A 673 29.16 30.25 -1.96
C GLY A 673 30.28 30.98 -1.20
N ILE A 674 31.15 30.27 -0.49
CA ILE A 674 32.32 30.86 0.19
C ILE A 674 33.42 31.18 -0.82
N THR A 675 33.70 30.27 -1.76
CA THR A 675 34.76 30.48 -2.77
C THR A 675 34.33 31.43 -3.90
N TYR A 676 33.03 31.49 -4.17
CA TYR A 676 32.42 32.35 -5.20
C TYR A 676 31.26 33.16 -4.61
N PRO A 677 31.54 34.12 -3.71
CA PRO A 677 30.52 34.89 -2.98
C PRO A 677 29.55 35.64 -3.89
N GLU A 678 29.98 36.01 -5.10
CA GLU A 678 29.14 36.63 -6.12
C GLU A 678 27.91 35.80 -6.51
N ILE A 679 27.95 34.46 -6.36
CA ILE A 679 26.78 33.58 -6.58
C ILE A 679 25.72 33.84 -5.51
N THR A 680 26.12 33.81 -4.23
CA THR A 680 25.25 34.10 -3.09
C THR A 680 24.71 35.53 -3.15
N GLU A 681 25.55 36.51 -3.54
CA GLU A 681 25.12 37.89 -3.73
C GLU A 681 24.03 38.02 -4.79
N MET A 682 24.19 37.36 -5.94
CA MET A 682 23.20 37.39 -7.01
C MET A 682 21.87 36.76 -6.56
N GLN A 683 21.91 35.59 -5.93
CA GLN A 683 20.70 34.92 -5.46
C GLN A 683 19.99 35.72 -4.37
N ALA A 684 20.72 36.24 -3.37
CA ALA A 684 20.14 37.11 -2.34
C ALA A 684 19.50 38.36 -2.95
N ARG A 685 20.16 38.99 -3.93
CA ARG A 685 19.61 40.15 -4.64
C ARG A 685 18.33 39.80 -5.40
N ALA A 686 18.31 38.69 -6.14
CA ALA A 686 17.13 38.22 -6.85
C ALA A 686 15.93 38.01 -5.91
N ILE A 687 16.18 37.39 -4.76
CA ILE A 687 15.17 37.11 -3.72
C ILE A 687 14.59 38.42 -3.16
N PHE A 688 15.44 39.34 -2.70
CA PHE A 688 14.97 40.56 -2.05
C PHE A 688 14.32 41.55 -3.02
N GLU A 689 14.81 41.65 -4.26
CA GLU A 689 14.18 42.45 -5.31
C GLU A 689 12.77 41.90 -5.61
N ALA A 690 12.66 40.59 -5.84
CA ALA A 690 11.37 39.95 -6.09
C ALA A 690 10.38 40.16 -4.93
N ALA A 691 10.86 39.96 -3.70
CA ALA A 691 10.05 40.16 -2.51
C ALA A 691 9.58 41.62 -2.36
N GLY A 692 10.47 42.59 -2.62
CA GLY A 692 10.16 44.03 -2.59
C GLY A 692 9.15 44.43 -3.66
N HIS A 693 9.26 43.88 -4.88
CA HIS A 693 8.32 44.09 -5.98
C HIS A 693 6.93 43.55 -5.64
N VAL A 694 6.85 42.31 -5.14
CA VAL A 694 5.57 41.68 -4.79
C VAL A 694 4.92 42.35 -3.58
N ALA A 695 5.71 42.74 -2.57
CA ALA A 695 5.23 43.56 -1.46
C ALA A 695 4.69 44.91 -1.93
N GLY A 696 5.29 45.51 -2.96
CA GLY A 696 4.81 46.75 -3.59
C GLY A 696 3.47 46.63 -4.28
N LYS A 697 3.08 45.42 -4.69
CA LYS A 697 1.74 45.11 -5.22
C LYS A 697 0.71 44.88 -4.10
N GLY A 698 1.06 45.13 -2.83
CA GLY A 698 0.16 44.99 -1.67
C GLY A 698 0.04 43.58 -1.10
N LYS A 699 0.87 42.63 -1.58
CA LYS A 699 0.89 41.25 -1.08
C LYS A 699 1.79 41.11 0.14
N LYS A 700 1.49 40.15 1.02
CA LYS A 700 2.30 39.84 2.21
C LYS A 700 3.36 38.80 1.85
N VAL A 701 4.63 39.17 2.00
CA VAL A 701 5.78 38.31 1.70
C VAL A 701 6.57 38.04 2.98
N THR A 702 6.91 36.78 3.23
CA THR A 702 7.82 36.36 4.31
C THR A 702 8.90 35.48 3.70
N VAL A 703 10.14 35.96 3.74
CA VAL A 703 11.28 35.32 3.10
C VAL A 703 12.06 34.52 4.13
N GLU A 704 12.44 33.28 3.81
CA GLU A 704 13.37 32.50 4.61
C GLU A 704 14.51 32.05 3.68
N ILE A 705 15.74 32.48 3.93
CA ILE A 705 16.91 32.09 3.13
C ILE A 705 17.67 31.00 3.86
N MET A 706 17.87 29.87 3.18
CA MET A 706 18.50 28.68 3.74
C MET A 706 19.83 28.39 3.06
N ILE A 707 20.87 28.27 3.87
CA ILE A 707 22.21 27.92 3.41
C ILE A 707 22.38 26.39 3.49
N PRO A 708 22.72 25.70 2.37
CA PRO A 708 22.93 24.26 2.34
C PRO A 708 24.35 23.85 2.79
N LEU A 709 24.48 22.59 3.20
CA LEU A 709 25.72 21.84 3.45
C LEU A 709 26.67 22.45 4.51
N VAL A 710 26.11 23.22 5.44
CA VAL A 710 26.88 23.79 6.57
C VAL A 710 27.36 22.67 7.48
N ALA A 711 28.64 22.69 7.84
CA ALA A 711 29.24 21.80 8.84
C ALA A 711 29.74 22.57 10.07
N ASP A 712 30.07 23.87 9.93
CA ASP A 712 30.63 24.73 10.96
C ASP A 712 29.92 26.10 11.03
N VAL A 713 29.78 26.66 12.22
CA VAL A 713 29.13 27.97 12.42
C VAL A 713 29.81 29.09 11.62
N ARG A 714 31.12 29.01 11.37
CA ARG A 714 31.85 30.02 10.59
C ARG A 714 31.48 30.00 9.10
N GLU A 715 31.14 28.83 8.55
CA GLU A 715 30.64 28.71 7.18
C GLU A 715 29.28 29.41 7.05
N LEU A 716 28.40 29.19 8.03
CA LEU A 716 27.11 29.86 8.12
C LEU A 716 27.24 31.37 8.29
N LEU A 717 28.12 31.83 9.18
CA LEU A 717 28.34 33.25 9.45
C LEU A 717 28.80 33.98 8.18
N ASN A 718 29.78 33.42 7.46
CA ASN A 718 30.28 33.99 6.21
C ASN A 718 29.16 34.25 5.19
N GLN A 719 28.31 33.25 4.96
CA GLN A 719 27.19 33.39 4.01
C GLN A 719 26.11 34.33 4.54
N THR A 720 25.83 34.31 5.84
CA THR A 720 24.85 35.20 6.48
C THR A 720 25.25 36.66 6.35
N GLU A 721 26.52 37.01 6.52
CA GLU A 721 27.03 38.37 6.35
C GLU A 721 26.78 38.89 4.92
N ILE A 722 27.05 38.05 3.91
CA ILE A 722 26.79 38.38 2.49
C ILE A 722 25.30 38.65 2.28
N ILE A 723 24.43 37.75 2.76
CA ILE A 723 22.98 37.86 2.60
C ILE A 723 22.46 39.14 3.27
N ARG A 724 22.85 39.40 4.53
CA ARG A 724 22.38 40.57 5.28
C ARG A 724 22.86 41.89 4.67
N ARG A 725 24.10 41.96 4.18
CA ARG A 725 24.62 43.13 3.45
C ARG A 725 23.79 43.40 2.19
N VAL A 726 23.57 42.37 1.36
CA VAL A 726 22.79 42.52 0.11
C VAL A 726 21.33 42.88 0.40
N ALA A 727 20.74 42.35 1.46
CA ALA A 727 19.40 42.74 1.90
C ALA A 727 19.32 44.25 2.18
N GLN A 728 20.28 44.79 2.95
CA GLN A 728 20.35 46.21 3.27
C GLN A 728 20.53 47.08 2.02
N GLU A 729 21.40 46.67 1.09
CA GLU A 729 21.58 47.38 -0.19
C GLU A 729 20.28 47.44 -1.00
N VAL A 730 19.57 46.32 -1.13
CA VAL A 730 18.30 46.27 -1.86
C VAL A 730 17.24 47.08 -1.14
N PHE A 731 17.09 46.97 0.17
CA PHE A 731 16.09 47.73 0.93
C PHE A 731 16.33 49.23 0.86
N HIS A 732 17.59 49.67 0.91
CA HIS A 732 17.94 51.07 0.74
C HIS A 732 17.58 51.57 -0.66
N ARG A 733 17.89 50.79 -1.71
CA ARG A 733 17.63 51.16 -3.10
C ARG A 733 16.14 51.19 -3.44
N GLU A 734 15.38 50.20 -2.97
CA GLU A 734 13.94 50.06 -3.26
C GLU A 734 13.06 50.88 -2.29
N GLY A 735 13.63 51.43 -1.21
CA GLY A 735 12.89 52.17 -0.18
C GLY A 735 11.89 51.32 0.61
N ARG A 736 12.04 49.99 0.59
CA ARG A 736 11.13 49.04 1.25
C ARG A 736 11.90 47.87 1.84
N ALA A 737 11.72 47.64 3.13
CA ALA A 737 12.19 46.44 3.81
C ALA A 737 11.13 45.34 3.76
N VAL A 738 11.57 44.09 3.64
CA VAL A 738 10.71 42.89 3.73
C VAL A 738 11.18 42.04 4.92
N PRO A 739 10.27 41.49 5.73
CA PRO A 739 10.64 40.54 6.79
C PRO A 739 11.33 39.31 6.22
N TYR A 740 12.49 38.97 6.78
CA TYR A 740 13.23 37.78 6.38
C TYR A 740 13.94 37.11 7.55
N LEU A 741 14.18 35.81 7.41
CA LEU A 741 15.01 35.00 8.31
C LEU A 741 16.18 34.39 7.51
N VAL A 742 17.33 34.23 8.15
CA VAL A 742 18.46 33.45 7.63
C VAL A 742 18.67 32.23 8.51
N GLY A 743 18.70 31.06 7.89
CA GLY A 743 18.86 29.79 8.58
C GLY A 743 19.70 28.82 7.77
N THR A 744 19.76 27.59 8.25
CA THR A 744 20.61 26.56 7.64
C THR A 744 19.89 25.23 7.50
N MET A 745 20.36 24.48 6.51
CA MET A 745 20.09 23.06 6.43
C MET A 745 20.92 22.33 7.50
N ILE A 746 20.32 21.40 8.23
CA ILE A 746 21.03 20.45 9.10
C ILE A 746 21.02 19.11 8.38
N GLU A 747 22.09 18.85 7.65
CA GLU A 747 22.19 17.69 6.76
C GLU A 747 23.56 17.00 6.79
N LEU A 748 24.45 17.46 7.67
CA LEU A 748 25.72 16.82 7.99
C LEU A 748 25.74 16.43 9.47
N PRO A 749 26.29 15.26 9.84
CA PRO A 749 26.36 14.82 11.23
C PRO A 749 27.09 15.83 12.12
N ARG A 750 28.13 16.50 11.60
CA ARG A 750 28.84 17.55 12.35
C ARG A 750 27.91 18.69 12.74
N ALA A 751 27.06 19.17 11.82
CA ALA A 751 26.12 20.23 12.09
C ALA A 751 25.07 19.84 13.15
N ALA A 752 24.68 18.56 13.18
CA ALA A 752 23.78 18.06 14.20
C ALA A 752 24.44 18.01 15.59
N VAL A 753 25.71 17.59 15.66
CA VAL A 753 26.48 17.48 16.91
C VAL A 753 26.87 18.84 17.48
N THR A 754 27.09 19.86 16.63
CA THR A 754 27.43 21.23 17.04
C THR A 754 26.27 22.21 16.85
N ALA A 755 25.03 21.72 16.91
CA ALA A 755 23.83 22.50 16.60
C ALA A 755 23.61 23.68 17.56
N ASP A 756 24.11 23.61 18.79
CA ASP A 756 24.09 24.70 19.78
C ASP A 756 24.95 25.89 19.33
N GLU A 757 26.09 25.65 18.68
CA GLU A 757 26.92 26.70 18.11
C GLU A 757 26.28 27.31 16.88
N ILE A 758 25.78 26.47 15.96
CA ILE A 758 25.11 26.91 14.73
C ILE A 758 23.86 27.75 15.05
N ALA A 759 23.10 27.38 16.09
CA ALA A 759 21.88 28.10 16.50
C ALA A 759 22.13 29.53 17.05
N LYS A 760 23.38 29.90 17.35
CA LYS A 760 23.72 31.29 17.67
C LYS A 760 23.41 32.20 16.48
N GLU A 761 23.78 31.75 15.28
CA GLU A 761 23.58 32.50 14.04
C GLU A 761 22.28 32.16 13.31
N ALA A 762 21.92 30.87 13.25
CA ALA A 762 20.73 30.43 12.52
C ALA A 762 19.42 30.82 13.23
N GLU A 763 18.50 31.41 12.49
CA GLU A 763 17.15 31.75 12.97
C GLU A 763 16.16 30.58 12.77
N PHE A 764 16.51 29.62 11.91
CA PHE A 764 15.79 28.37 11.74
C PHE A 764 16.69 27.23 11.27
N PHE A 765 16.28 25.99 11.56
CA PHE A 765 16.84 24.76 10.99
C PHE A 765 15.84 24.08 10.06
N SER A 766 16.35 23.56 8.95
CA SER A 766 15.63 22.59 8.13
C SER A 766 16.46 21.32 8.00
N PHE A 767 15.96 20.19 8.47
CA PHE A 767 16.68 18.92 8.32
C PHE A 767 16.63 18.44 6.87
N GLY A 768 17.79 18.40 6.22
CA GLY A 768 18.03 17.74 4.93
C GLY A 768 18.29 16.26 5.15
N THR A 769 17.24 15.53 5.55
CA THR A 769 17.40 14.14 6.02
C THR A 769 17.90 13.17 4.95
N ASN A 770 17.77 13.48 3.67
CA ASN A 770 18.35 12.66 2.61
C ASN A 770 19.88 12.61 2.75
N ASP A 771 20.54 13.76 2.70
CA ASP A 771 22.00 13.87 2.87
C ASP A 771 22.47 13.47 4.28
N LEU A 772 21.65 13.75 5.31
CA LEU A 772 21.95 13.31 6.68
C LEU A 772 21.96 11.79 6.78
N THR A 773 20.99 11.09 6.17
CA THR A 773 20.97 9.63 6.10
C THR A 773 22.19 9.11 5.33
N GLN A 774 22.49 9.71 4.17
CA GLN A 774 23.66 9.31 3.36
C GLN A 774 24.96 9.36 4.17
N THR A 775 25.20 10.47 4.86
CA THR A 775 26.43 10.68 5.63
C THR A 775 26.46 9.94 6.97
N THR A 776 25.31 9.65 7.57
CA THR A 776 25.23 8.88 8.82
C THR A 776 25.48 7.39 8.58
N PHE A 777 24.87 6.82 7.53
CA PHE A 777 25.10 5.42 7.17
C PHE A 777 26.37 5.20 6.34
N GLY A 778 26.88 6.25 5.68
CA GLY A 778 27.97 6.13 4.70
C GLY A 778 27.48 5.55 3.37
N LEU A 779 26.29 5.96 2.92
CA LEU A 779 25.65 5.48 1.69
C LEU A 779 25.58 6.57 0.63
N SER A 780 25.99 6.23 -0.59
CA SER A 780 25.62 6.98 -1.79
C SER A 780 24.22 6.55 -2.22
N ARG A 781 23.27 7.49 -2.29
CA ARG A 781 21.89 7.20 -2.70
C ARG A 781 21.82 6.58 -4.10
N ASP A 782 22.67 7.05 -5.01
CA ASP A 782 22.71 6.60 -6.40
C ASP A 782 23.26 5.18 -6.55
N ASP A 783 24.10 4.73 -5.60
CA ASP A 783 24.73 3.40 -5.62
C ASP A 783 24.02 2.40 -4.71
N ALA A 784 23.32 2.88 -3.68
CA ALA A 784 22.73 2.05 -2.63
C ALA A 784 21.65 1.09 -3.16
N GLY A 785 21.02 1.42 -4.28
CA GLY A 785 20.07 0.53 -4.97
C GLY A 785 20.64 -0.84 -5.37
N ARG A 786 21.98 -1.00 -5.42
CA ARG A 786 22.64 -2.28 -5.74
C ARG A 786 22.59 -3.31 -4.62
N PHE A 787 22.44 -2.88 -3.36
CA PHE A 787 22.48 -3.78 -2.20
C PHE A 787 21.40 -3.50 -1.14
N LEU A 788 20.81 -2.30 -1.09
CA LEU A 788 19.75 -1.97 -0.13
C LEU A 788 18.54 -2.92 -0.23
N PRO A 789 18.05 -3.31 -1.44
CA PRO A 789 17.00 -4.30 -1.53
C PRO A 789 17.37 -5.60 -0.83
N PHE A 790 18.61 -6.08 -1.00
CA PHE A 790 19.11 -7.27 -0.31
C PHE A 790 19.10 -7.09 1.21
N TYR A 791 19.47 -5.91 1.73
CA TYR A 791 19.49 -5.64 3.18
C TYR A 791 18.09 -5.69 3.79
N VAL A 792 17.11 -5.09 3.12
CA VAL A 792 15.71 -5.12 3.54
C VAL A 792 15.17 -6.55 3.42
N GLU A 793 15.46 -7.23 2.31
CA GLU A 793 15.03 -8.61 2.08
C GLU A 793 15.55 -9.57 3.15
N HIS A 794 16.80 -9.41 3.58
CA HIS A 794 17.42 -10.27 4.59
C HIS A 794 17.21 -9.77 6.04
N GLY A 795 16.37 -8.74 6.24
CA GLY A 795 16.04 -8.22 7.57
C GLY A 795 17.21 -7.53 8.30
N LEU A 796 18.27 -7.14 7.57
CA LEU A 796 19.37 -6.34 8.14
C LEU A 796 18.92 -4.91 8.42
N LEU A 797 17.96 -4.41 7.63
CA LEU A 797 17.21 -3.18 7.86
C LEU A 797 15.72 -3.51 7.78
N SER A 798 14.89 -2.86 8.59
CA SER A 798 13.44 -3.04 8.52
C SER A 798 12.85 -2.41 7.25
N ASP A 799 13.40 -1.27 6.84
CA ASP A 799 12.91 -0.44 5.76
C ASP A 799 14.08 0.21 5.02
N ASP A 800 13.82 0.71 3.81
CA ASP A 800 14.76 1.59 3.09
C ASP A 800 14.91 2.92 3.88
N PRO A 801 16.12 3.25 4.37
CA PRO A 801 16.35 4.42 5.22
C PRO A 801 16.21 5.76 4.49
N PHE A 802 16.05 5.75 3.15
CA PHE A 802 15.74 6.94 2.36
C PHE A 802 14.23 7.17 2.19
N GLN A 803 13.41 6.17 2.49
CA GLN A 803 11.95 6.26 2.42
C GLN A 803 11.37 6.46 3.82
N VAL A 804 11.82 5.66 4.79
CA VAL A 804 11.41 5.71 6.20
C VAL A 804 12.60 6.20 7.01
N LEU A 805 12.40 7.27 7.79
CA LEU A 805 13.46 7.84 8.62
C LEU A 805 13.96 6.79 9.62
N ASP A 806 15.25 6.47 9.57
CA ASP A 806 15.91 5.67 10.60
C ASP A 806 15.89 6.42 11.94
N GLN A 807 14.97 6.03 12.82
CA GLN A 807 14.81 6.67 14.13
C GLN A 807 15.93 6.27 15.12
N ALA A 808 16.60 5.13 14.90
CA ALA A 808 17.57 4.58 15.84
C ALA A 808 18.99 5.16 15.66
N GLY A 809 19.35 5.59 14.46
CA GLY A 809 20.59 6.30 14.13
C GLY A 809 20.34 7.76 13.76
N VAL A 810 19.82 8.01 12.55
CA VAL A 810 19.59 9.38 12.01
C VAL A 810 18.67 10.19 12.94
N GLY A 811 17.62 9.57 13.46
CA GLY A 811 16.70 10.19 14.42
C GLY A 811 17.38 10.70 15.68
N LYS A 812 18.41 10.00 16.19
CA LYS A 812 19.17 10.49 17.36
C LYS A 812 19.96 11.75 17.06
N LEU A 813 20.51 11.89 15.85
CA LEU A 813 21.16 13.13 15.43
C LEU A 813 20.13 14.26 15.31
N VAL A 814 18.94 13.98 14.77
CA VAL A 814 17.84 14.95 14.71
C VAL A 814 17.42 15.40 16.11
N GLU A 815 17.16 14.47 17.03
CA GLU A 815 16.80 14.78 18.43
C GLU A 815 17.88 15.61 19.13
N MET A 816 19.15 15.23 18.96
CA MET A 816 20.29 15.95 19.51
C MET A 816 20.33 17.39 19.01
N ALA A 817 20.23 17.57 17.68
CA ALA A 817 20.29 18.89 17.06
C ALA A 817 19.11 19.79 17.46
N VAL A 818 17.90 19.22 17.58
CA VAL A 818 16.72 19.94 18.09
C VAL A 818 16.96 20.42 19.53
N LYS A 819 17.46 19.54 20.39
CA LYS A 819 17.70 19.86 21.81
C LYS A 819 18.80 20.89 21.98
N LEU A 820 19.94 20.72 21.32
CA LEU A 820 21.08 21.63 21.35
C LEU A 820 20.69 23.00 20.78
N GLY A 821 20.08 23.03 19.59
CA GLY A 821 19.68 24.27 18.94
C GLY A 821 18.69 25.09 19.78
N ARG A 822 17.67 24.44 20.35
CA ARG A 822 16.71 25.11 21.25
C ARG A 822 17.28 25.44 22.63
N GLY A 823 18.33 24.74 23.06
CA GLY A 823 19.10 25.09 24.24
C GLY A 823 19.77 26.46 24.11
N THR A 824 20.27 26.78 22.91
CA THR A 824 20.85 28.10 22.60
C THR A 824 19.78 29.14 22.24
N ARG A 825 18.83 28.81 21.35
CA ARG A 825 17.79 29.73 20.84
C ARG A 825 16.41 29.12 21.06
N ARG A 826 15.71 29.55 22.12
CA ARG A 826 14.43 28.94 22.55
C ARG A 826 13.32 29.02 21.50
N ASP A 827 13.29 30.08 20.71
CA ASP A 827 12.33 30.34 19.64
C ASP A 827 12.81 29.83 18.27
N LEU A 828 13.90 29.06 18.21
CA LEU A 828 14.43 28.47 16.98
C LEU A 828 13.35 27.67 16.27
N LYS A 829 13.02 28.12 15.04
CA LYS A 829 12.09 27.43 14.16
C LYS A 829 12.78 26.23 13.55
N ILE A 830 12.18 25.05 13.66
CA ILE A 830 12.76 23.80 13.18
C ILE A 830 11.76 23.07 12.30
N GLY A 831 12.19 22.65 11.13
CA GLY A 831 11.43 21.71 10.31
C GLY A 831 12.31 20.69 9.62
N ILE A 832 11.67 19.86 8.80
CA ILE A 832 12.31 18.85 7.96
C ILE A 832 11.83 19.04 6.53
N CYS A 833 12.72 18.81 5.58
CA CYS A 833 12.39 18.78 4.16
C CYS A 833 12.97 17.51 3.51
N GLY A 834 12.26 16.99 2.53
CA GLY A 834 12.67 15.79 1.78
C GLY A 834 11.54 14.77 1.73
N GLU A 835 11.89 13.52 1.49
CA GLU A 835 10.92 12.43 1.30
C GLU A 835 10.27 12.02 2.62
N HIS A 836 11.08 11.97 3.69
CA HIS A 836 10.64 11.69 5.06
C HIS A 836 9.59 12.71 5.57
N GLY A 837 9.60 13.95 5.06
CA GLY A 837 8.61 14.97 5.43
C GLY A 837 7.19 14.64 5.00
N GLY A 838 7.00 13.64 4.12
CA GLY A 838 5.71 13.14 3.68
C GLY A 838 5.47 11.66 3.98
N GLU A 839 6.37 11.01 4.73
CA GLU A 839 6.19 9.61 5.17
C GLU A 839 5.55 9.59 6.57
N PRO A 840 4.41 8.91 6.78
CA PRO A 840 3.62 9.03 8.01
C PRO A 840 4.37 8.74 9.31
N SER A 841 5.20 7.70 9.37
CA SER A 841 5.94 7.33 10.58
C SER A 841 7.01 8.38 10.93
N SER A 842 7.66 8.92 9.91
CA SER A 842 8.65 10.00 9.98
C SER A 842 8.00 11.31 10.41
N VAL A 843 6.81 11.65 9.90
CA VAL A 843 6.03 12.81 10.34
C VAL A 843 5.64 12.68 11.82
N LYS A 844 5.21 11.49 12.26
CA LYS A 844 4.93 11.21 13.68
C LYS A 844 6.18 11.38 14.55
N PHE A 845 7.34 10.90 14.08
CA PHE A 845 8.62 11.16 14.75
C PHE A 845 8.90 12.66 14.88
N CYS A 846 8.76 13.43 13.78
CA CYS A 846 8.94 14.88 13.77
C CYS A 846 8.02 15.61 14.76
N HIS A 847 6.78 15.12 14.92
CA HIS A 847 5.85 15.64 15.92
C HIS A 847 6.37 15.39 17.34
N ARG A 848 6.80 14.16 17.65
CA ARG A 848 7.30 13.79 19.00
C ARG A 848 8.56 14.56 19.39
N VAL A 849 9.49 14.77 18.46
CA VAL A 849 10.71 15.54 18.74
C VAL A 849 10.45 17.06 18.82
N GLY A 850 9.20 17.48 18.60
CA GLY A 850 8.78 18.87 18.81
C GLY A 850 9.08 19.81 17.65
N MET A 851 9.25 19.33 16.41
CA MET A 851 9.43 20.23 15.26
C MET A 851 8.25 21.20 15.09
N ASN A 852 8.46 22.29 14.37
CA ASN A 852 7.44 23.29 14.04
C ASN A 852 6.68 22.92 12.76
N TYR A 853 7.36 22.32 11.78
CA TYR A 853 6.74 21.93 10.51
C TYR A 853 7.42 20.73 9.86
N VAL A 854 6.70 20.08 8.95
CA VAL A 854 7.24 19.15 7.95
C VAL A 854 7.03 19.72 6.55
N SER A 855 7.91 19.40 5.60
CA SER A 855 7.83 19.86 4.22
C SER A 855 8.04 18.72 3.23
N CYS A 856 7.07 18.52 2.35
CA CYS A 856 7.01 17.40 1.41
C CYS A 856 6.56 17.82 0.01
N SER A 857 6.59 16.92 -0.96
CA SER A 857 6.09 17.23 -2.31
C SER A 857 4.59 17.60 -2.28
N PRO A 858 4.08 18.39 -3.24
CA PRO A 858 2.70 18.89 -3.22
C PRO A 858 1.64 17.81 -2.98
N PHE A 859 1.77 16.67 -3.66
CA PHE A 859 0.82 15.55 -3.55
C PHE A 859 0.88 14.82 -2.19
N ARG A 860 1.98 14.93 -1.45
CA ARG A 860 2.11 14.35 -0.11
C ARG A 860 1.63 15.28 1.01
N VAL A 861 1.25 16.53 0.69
CA VAL A 861 0.74 17.49 1.68
C VAL A 861 -0.46 16.95 2.45
N PRO A 862 -1.49 16.35 1.82
CA PRO A 862 -2.62 15.75 2.55
C PRO A 862 -2.20 14.61 3.48
N ILE A 863 -1.27 13.76 3.02
CA ILE A 863 -0.73 12.63 3.80
C ILE A 863 -0.03 13.16 5.06
N ALA A 864 0.84 14.16 4.90
CA ALA A 864 1.55 14.79 6.01
C ALA A 864 0.59 15.49 6.99
N ARG A 865 -0.45 16.16 6.50
CA ARG A 865 -1.50 16.79 7.33
C ARG A 865 -2.25 15.76 8.17
N LEU A 866 -2.69 14.66 7.56
CA LEU A 866 -3.38 13.60 8.27
C LEU A 866 -2.46 12.89 9.28
N ALA A 867 -1.23 12.55 8.88
CA ALA A 867 -0.25 11.92 9.76
C ALA A 867 0.11 12.80 10.97
N ALA A 868 0.25 14.12 10.77
CA ALA A 868 0.47 15.08 11.84
C ALA A 868 -0.71 15.17 12.82
N ALA A 869 -1.94 15.13 12.31
CA ALA A 869 -3.14 15.10 13.16
C ALA A 869 -3.22 13.81 13.98
N GLN A 870 -2.94 12.67 13.36
CA GLN A 870 -2.89 11.38 14.03
C GLN A 870 -1.81 11.36 15.12
N ALA A 871 -0.63 11.96 14.88
CA ALA A 871 0.42 12.07 15.89
C ALA A 871 -0.04 12.86 17.13
N ALA A 872 -0.73 13.98 16.91
CA ALA A 872 -1.25 14.82 17.98
C ALA A 872 -2.37 14.12 18.77
N LEU A 873 -3.24 13.37 18.08
CA LEU A 873 -4.29 12.57 18.70
C LEU A 873 -3.73 11.39 19.50
N GLU A 874 -2.69 10.72 19.00
CA GLU A 874 -1.98 9.65 19.72
C GLU A 874 -1.35 10.19 21.02
N GLU A 875 -0.72 11.38 20.97
CA GLU A 875 -0.17 12.06 22.14
C GLU A 875 -1.27 12.45 23.16
N ALA A 876 -2.46 12.81 22.69
CA ALA A 876 -3.63 13.08 23.51
C ALA A 876 -4.33 11.81 24.06
N GLY A 877 -3.80 10.62 23.77
CA GLY A 877 -4.34 9.34 24.25
C GLY A 877 -5.49 8.78 23.41
N VAL A 878 -5.80 9.37 22.25
CA VAL A 878 -6.77 8.80 21.31
C VAL A 878 -6.06 7.74 20.47
N VAL A 879 -6.25 6.47 20.86
CA VAL A 879 -5.60 5.33 20.21
C VAL A 879 -6.36 4.94 18.93
N SER A 880 -5.61 4.73 17.85
CA SER A 880 -6.10 4.11 16.63
C SER A 880 -6.62 2.70 16.91
N ARG A 881 -7.95 2.53 17.02
CA ARG A 881 -8.59 1.21 17.10
C ARG A 881 -8.32 0.33 15.87
N THR A 882 -7.80 0.92 14.80
CA THR A 882 -7.38 0.28 13.56
C THR A 882 -6.17 -0.64 13.69
N LYS A 883 -5.27 -0.42 14.67
CA LYS A 883 -4.14 -1.34 14.97
C LYS A 883 -4.41 -2.25 16.18
N ALA A 884 -5.21 -1.78 17.14
CA ALA A 884 -5.38 -2.46 18.44
C ALA A 884 -6.68 -3.29 18.57
N THR A 885 -7.67 -3.13 17.70
CA THR A 885 -9.00 -3.76 17.86
C THR A 885 -9.72 -4.01 16.54
N VAL A 886 -9.13 -4.81 15.66
CA VAL A 886 -9.80 -5.37 14.49
C VAL A 886 -9.50 -6.84 14.43
#